data_AF-A0A1B6NUA4-F1
#
_entry.id   AF-A0A1B6NUA4-F1
#
_cell.length_a   1.000
_cell.length_b   1.000
_cell.length_c   1.000
_cell.angle_alpha   90.00
_cell.angle_beta   90.00
_cell.angle_gamma   90.00
#
_symmetry.space_group_name_H-M   'P 1'
#
loop_
_entity.id
_entity.type
_entity.pdbx_description
1 polymer ?
#
loop_
_entity_poly.entity_id
_entity_poly.type
_entity_poly.pdbx_seq_one_letter_code
_entity_poly.pdbx_strand_id
1 'polypeptide(L)'
;MIHEGNTQKYKLRKSAKVVNALLAGALSLGVVSINASADTVWQEDFEANELQGKGATGSDPAGAIVDLEGVDRWSVDVSASELSATSDWFRVESGAMQARDTDGEVVWLSESIDISGAGDITINAVLSQSGNFESTDYIDVFYSLDGGAFELITLSEGATNTVQEDFGSATLTETIGSGSTLELKVAMANNSGTEYLNLDSISVSGNGTTDGGDTGGNPDDGGEPSNELLFLSGTCFNCPDLEAVNLASDFVASDYYAALDIAIANGESAQTLKDTAHNIIENGHRTLSYSEVWTALTYTDEDPANTDNVILFYKGISQGKFTNGSGSQSTNPDNWNREHVWAKSHGFPSSSLTAYSDILHLRPTDISVNSSRGNLDFDFSDSALSEAPLNRVDGDSFEPRDAVKGDVARSMLYMDVRYDGNTAGDTEDDLVLVNRLTSTSEAAFGKLCVLLQWHESDPVDDFERRRNERVYEFQGNRNPFIDKPELASLIFNESCDGTGGDTGGDTGGDTGGDTGGDTGGDTGGDTGGDTTPSTSSIYISEYIEGGGFNKGIELFNSSTQPVSLAGYELVLLSNGETADADRKVLALEGTIPAGGVATFAHGSADALLTAGSTISTFVINFNGDDYIELVANGQVVDALGTYGVKTNWGKDVTLVRKSSVTAGNPNRNQRLP
;
A
#
# COMPACT_ATOMS: atom_id res chain seq x y z
N MET A 1 1.74 -4.85 -11.45
CA MET A 1 0.50 -5.31 -12.07
C MET A 1 -0.01 -6.41 -11.20
N ILE A 2 -1.33 -6.55 -11.09
CA ILE A 2 -1.92 -7.66 -10.34
C ILE A 2 -1.80 -8.91 -11.21
N HIS A 3 -1.14 -9.95 -10.69
CA HIS A 3 -0.92 -11.21 -11.38
C HIS A 3 -2.11 -12.14 -11.13
N GLU A 4 -3.07 -12.13 -12.04
CA GLU A 4 -4.23 -13.01 -11.95
C GLU A 4 -3.85 -14.40 -12.51
N GLY A 5 -3.89 -15.43 -11.65
CA GLY A 5 -3.68 -16.81 -12.07
C GLY A 5 -4.71 -17.22 -13.14
N ASN A 6 -4.27 -18.02 -14.11
CA ASN A 6 -4.99 -18.38 -15.34
C ASN A 6 -6.20 -19.33 -15.14
N THR A 7 -7.13 -18.98 -14.25
CA THR A 7 -8.37 -19.72 -14.00
C THR A 7 -9.62 -18.97 -14.45
N GLN A 8 -9.51 -17.68 -14.81
CA GLN A 8 -10.61 -16.89 -15.36
C GLN A 8 -10.69 -16.97 -16.91
N LYS A 9 -11.90 -17.01 -17.46
CA LYS A 9 -12.13 -16.92 -18.92
C LYS A 9 -11.69 -15.55 -19.42
N TYR A 10 -10.69 -15.51 -20.29
CA TYR A 10 -10.10 -14.30 -20.88
C TYR A 10 -11.16 -13.31 -21.40
N LYS A 11 -11.33 -12.17 -20.74
CA LYS A 11 -12.21 -11.10 -21.18
C LYS A 11 -11.64 -9.75 -20.76
N LEU A 12 -11.29 -8.91 -21.74
CA LEU A 12 -10.85 -7.53 -21.50
C LEU A 12 -11.98 -6.75 -20.81
N ARG A 13 -11.66 -5.95 -19.80
CA ARG A 13 -12.66 -5.17 -19.06
C ARG A 13 -13.31 -4.14 -20.02
N LYS A 14 -14.65 -4.09 -20.00
CA LYS A 14 -15.58 -3.20 -20.75
C LYS A 14 -14.99 -2.34 -21.91
N SER A 15 -15.21 -2.78 -23.15
CA SER A 15 -14.89 -2.02 -24.37
C SER A 15 -15.68 -0.71 -24.48
N ALA A 16 -15.01 0.45 -24.34
CA ALA A 16 -15.57 1.73 -24.79
C ALA A 16 -15.31 1.88 -26.29
N LYS A 17 -16.37 1.91 -27.11
CA LYS A 17 -16.27 2.12 -28.55
C LYS A 17 -15.50 3.40 -28.86
N VAL A 18 -14.62 3.37 -29.86
CA VAL A 18 -14.16 4.58 -30.57
C VAL A 18 -15.41 5.24 -31.18
N VAL A 19 -15.93 6.28 -30.54
CA VAL A 19 -17.09 7.04 -31.05
C VAL A 19 -16.59 8.36 -31.65
N ASN A 20 -16.64 8.43 -32.97
CA ASN A 20 -16.69 9.71 -33.69
C ASN A 20 -18.01 10.41 -33.36
N ALA A 21 -17.99 11.47 -32.54
CA ALA A 21 -18.70 12.75 -32.76
C ALA A 21 -19.01 13.57 -31.48
N LEU A 22 -18.64 14.86 -31.58
CA LEU A 22 -19.14 16.13 -31.01
C LEU A 22 -20.24 16.19 -29.90
N LEU A 23 -19.95 17.13 -28.99
CA LEU A 23 -20.80 18.18 -28.37
C LEU A 23 -21.36 17.99 -26.94
N ALA A 24 -20.77 18.78 -26.03
CA ALA A 24 -21.36 19.65 -24.98
C ALA A 24 -22.50 19.14 -24.08
N GLY A 25 -22.22 19.15 -22.77
CA GLY A 25 -23.24 19.16 -21.71
C GLY A 25 -22.61 19.25 -20.32
N ALA A 26 -22.50 20.46 -19.77
CA ALA A 26 -22.06 20.70 -18.40
C ALA A 26 -23.15 20.30 -17.40
N LEU A 27 -22.78 19.60 -16.31
CA LEU A 27 -23.58 19.49 -15.11
C LEU A 27 -22.71 19.76 -13.86
N SER A 28 -23.19 20.70 -13.05
CA SER A 28 -22.66 21.11 -11.75
C SER A 28 -23.22 20.25 -10.62
N LEU A 29 -22.37 19.80 -9.70
CA LEU A 29 -22.67 19.37 -8.33
C LEU A 29 -21.43 19.84 -7.53
N GLY A 30 -21.48 20.70 -6.52
CA GLY A 30 -22.34 20.72 -5.35
C GLY A 30 -21.39 20.55 -4.15
N VAL A 31 -20.99 21.65 -3.53
CA VAL A 31 -20.00 21.69 -2.44
C VAL A 31 -20.52 20.95 -1.22
N VAL A 32 -19.81 19.92 -0.75
CA VAL A 32 -20.01 19.31 0.56
C VAL A 32 -18.91 19.83 1.48
N SER A 33 -19.32 20.51 2.56
CA SER A 33 -18.46 20.91 3.66
C SER A 33 -18.19 19.67 4.53
N ILE A 34 -16.92 19.39 4.83
CA ILE A 34 -16.51 18.32 5.75
C ILE A 34 -16.13 18.91 7.11
N ASN A 35 -16.87 18.51 8.14
CA ASN A 35 -16.57 18.72 9.56
C ASN A 35 -15.55 17.68 10.05
N ALA A 36 -14.91 17.98 11.19
CA ALA A 36 -13.81 17.27 11.86
C ALA A 36 -13.96 15.73 11.99
N SER A 37 -12.83 15.01 11.92
CA SER A 37 -12.71 13.54 11.83
C SER A 37 -12.94 12.80 13.15
N ALA A 38 -13.66 11.68 13.08
CA ALA A 38 -13.86 10.69 14.14
C ALA A 38 -12.91 9.49 13.96
N ASP A 39 -12.44 8.85 15.04
CA ASP A 39 -11.49 7.74 15.03
C ASP A 39 -12.17 6.40 14.70
N THR A 40 -11.62 5.57 13.81
CA THR A 40 -12.25 4.28 13.43
C THR A 40 -11.98 3.20 14.49
N VAL A 41 -13.03 2.66 15.10
CA VAL A 41 -13.03 1.64 16.16
C VAL A 41 -13.06 0.22 15.60
N TRP A 42 -13.82 0.00 14.53
CA TRP A 42 -13.99 -1.31 13.91
C TRP A 42 -14.43 -1.16 12.45
N GLN A 43 -14.00 -2.07 11.56
CA GLN A 43 -14.46 -2.12 10.17
C GLN A 43 -14.44 -3.54 9.58
N GLU A 44 -15.25 -3.74 8.54
CA GLU A 44 -15.26 -4.86 7.61
C GLU A 44 -15.59 -4.35 6.20
N ASP A 45 -14.74 -4.71 5.23
CA ASP A 45 -14.84 -4.30 3.82
C ASP A 45 -15.00 -5.48 2.85
N PHE A 46 -14.94 -6.73 3.34
CA PHE A 46 -15.14 -7.94 2.55
C PHE A 46 -14.20 -8.14 1.35
N GLU A 47 -13.13 -7.34 1.23
CA GLU A 47 -12.19 -7.37 0.10
C GLU A 47 -11.10 -8.46 0.27
N ALA A 48 -10.94 -8.99 1.49
CA ALA A 48 -9.99 -10.06 1.77
C ALA A 48 -10.34 -11.33 0.97
N ASN A 49 -9.35 -11.88 0.26
CA ASN A 49 -9.55 -13.02 -0.65
C ASN A 49 -10.05 -14.27 0.07
N GLU A 50 -9.59 -14.49 1.30
CA GLU A 50 -9.99 -15.59 2.18
C GLU A 50 -11.46 -15.53 2.58
N LEU A 51 -12.10 -14.36 2.49
CA LEU A 51 -13.52 -14.21 2.74
C LEU A 51 -14.36 -14.61 1.53
N GLN A 52 -13.81 -14.62 0.31
CA GLN A 52 -14.59 -14.93 -0.89
C GLN A 52 -15.21 -16.34 -0.83
N GLY A 53 -16.53 -16.39 -0.95
CA GLY A 53 -17.34 -17.60 -0.80
C GLY A 53 -17.76 -17.93 0.63
N LYS A 54 -17.26 -17.22 1.65
CA LYS A 54 -17.64 -17.41 3.06
C LYS A 54 -19.03 -16.86 3.34
N GLY A 55 -19.85 -17.67 4.01
CA GLY A 55 -21.27 -17.41 4.26
C GLY A 55 -22.10 -18.67 4.03
N ALA A 56 -23.27 -18.53 3.42
CA ALA A 56 -24.21 -19.60 3.12
C ALA A 56 -24.48 -19.72 1.62
N THR A 57 -24.53 -20.95 1.11
CA THR A 57 -24.96 -21.26 -0.27
C THR A 57 -26.02 -22.37 -0.21
N GLY A 58 -27.04 -22.29 -1.05
CA GLY A 58 -28.03 -23.35 -1.20
C GLY A 58 -27.44 -24.63 -1.81
N SER A 59 -28.19 -25.71 -1.70
CA SER A 59 -27.76 -27.04 -2.17
C SER A 59 -28.91 -27.79 -2.84
N ASP A 60 -28.57 -28.79 -3.66
CA ASP A 60 -29.53 -29.71 -4.28
C ASP A 60 -29.20 -31.16 -3.85
N PRO A 61 -30.08 -31.84 -3.07
CA PRO A 61 -31.43 -31.44 -2.67
C PRO A 61 -31.45 -30.30 -1.63
N ALA A 62 -32.51 -29.49 -1.67
CA ALA A 62 -32.68 -28.23 -0.94
C ALA A 62 -32.15 -28.19 0.51
N GLY A 63 -31.44 -27.11 0.84
CA GLY A 63 -30.90 -26.79 2.16
C GLY A 63 -29.68 -25.85 2.08
N ALA A 64 -29.38 -25.15 3.16
CA ALA A 64 -28.23 -24.24 3.23
C ALA A 64 -26.95 -24.96 3.71
N ILE A 65 -25.83 -24.68 3.05
CA ILE A 65 -24.47 -25.03 3.47
C ILE A 65 -23.79 -23.76 3.94
N VAL A 66 -23.39 -23.72 5.21
CA VAL A 66 -22.67 -22.59 5.81
C VAL A 66 -21.18 -22.93 5.87
N ASP A 67 -20.34 -22.09 5.25
CA ASP A 67 -18.88 -22.11 5.36
C ASP A 67 -18.40 -20.79 5.94
N LEU A 68 -17.94 -20.85 7.19
CA LEU A 68 -17.29 -19.75 7.91
C LEU A 68 -15.92 -20.18 8.44
N GLU A 69 -15.29 -21.20 7.82
CA GLU A 69 -13.95 -21.62 8.28
C GLU A 69 -12.96 -20.47 8.11
N GLY A 70 -12.33 -20.05 9.22
CA GLY A 70 -11.39 -18.92 9.26
C GLY A 70 -12.05 -17.55 9.47
N VAL A 71 -13.37 -17.50 9.66
CA VAL A 71 -14.13 -16.27 9.94
C VAL A 71 -14.57 -16.28 11.40
N ASP A 72 -13.88 -15.50 12.23
CA ASP A 72 -14.16 -15.41 13.68
C ASP A 72 -14.82 -14.08 14.10
N ARG A 73 -14.84 -13.09 13.19
CA ARG A 73 -15.28 -11.71 13.47
C ARG A 73 -16.75 -11.43 13.20
N TRP A 74 -17.45 -12.37 12.59
CA TRP A 74 -18.88 -12.27 12.29
C TRP A 74 -19.46 -13.66 12.01
N SER A 75 -20.78 -13.73 11.99
CA SER A 75 -21.54 -14.95 11.71
C SER A 75 -22.69 -14.67 10.74
N VAL A 76 -23.29 -15.74 10.21
CA VAL A 76 -24.52 -15.64 9.41
C VAL A 76 -25.63 -16.50 10.00
N ASP A 77 -26.85 -15.98 9.96
CA ASP A 77 -28.08 -16.72 10.25
C ASP A 77 -28.95 -16.72 9.00
N VAL A 78 -29.20 -17.92 8.48
CA VAL A 78 -30.02 -18.17 7.28
C VAL A 78 -31.23 -19.05 7.61
N SER A 79 -31.58 -19.18 8.89
CA SER A 79 -32.66 -20.06 9.36
C SER A 79 -34.05 -19.63 8.92
N ALA A 80 -34.22 -18.35 8.54
CA ALA A 80 -35.47 -17.78 8.01
C ALA A 80 -35.49 -17.71 6.46
N SER A 81 -34.45 -18.21 5.79
CA SER A 81 -34.31 -18.22 4.34
C SER A 81 -34.64 -19.59 3.74
N GLU A 82 -34.90 -19.63 2.44
CA GLU A 82 -35.10 -20.87 1.67
C GLU A 82 -34.04 -21.00 0.55
N LEU A 83 -32.75 -21.13 0.92
CA LEU A 83 -31.66 -21.40 -0.03
C LEU A 83 -31.78 -22.81 -0.66
N SER A 84 -32.63 -22.93 -1.68
CA SER A 84 -33.15 -24.20 -2.20
C SER A 84 -32.39 -24.72 -3.42
N ALA A 85 -31.57 -23.88 -4.04
CA ALA A 85 -30.70 -24.22 -5.17
C ALA A 85 -29.27 -23.71 -4.95
N THR A 86 -28.30 -24.29 -5.66
CA THR A 86 -26.89 -23.83 -5.62
C THR A 86 -26.68 -22.44 -6.20
N SER A 87 -27.72 -21.88 -6.84
CA SER A 87 -27.75 -20.50 -7.29
C SER A 87 -28.09 -19.52 -6.15
N ASP A 88 -28.56 -20.00 -5.02
CA ASP A 88 -29.10 -19.18 -3.95
C ASP A 88 -27.97 -18.98 -2.94
N TRP A 89 -27.68 -17.75 -2.53
CA TRP A 89 -26.62 -17.53 -1.57
C TRP A 89 -26.78 -16.29 -0.72
N PHE A 90 -26.15 -16.36 0.44
CA PHE A 90 -25.84 -15.23 1.29
C PHE A 90 -24.38 -15.34 1.74
N ARG A 91 -23.47 -14.78 0.96
CA ARG A 91 -22.03 -14.98 1.16
C ARG A 91 -21.25 -13.80 0.63
N VAL A 92 -19.99 -13.71 1.04
CA VAL A 92 -19.05 -12.77 0.43
C VAL A 92 -18.78 -13.17 -1.01
N GLU A 93 -19.11 -12.29 -1.94
CA GLU A 93 -18.91 -12.49 -3.38
C GLU A 93 -18.59 -11.14 -4.02
N SER A 94 -17.48 -11.08 -4.78
CA SER A 94 -17.07 -9.85 -5.48
C SER A 94 -16.84 -8.65 -4.53
N GLY A 95 -16.25 -8.90 -3.36
CA GLY A 95 -15.88 -7.84 -2.40
C GLY A 95 -17.02 -7.33 -1.52
N ALA A 96 -18.16 -8.02 -1.46
CA ALA A 96 -19.29 -7.61 -0.62
C ALA A 96 -20.01 -8.81 -0.02
N MET A 97 -20.61 -8.66 1.17
CA MET A 97 -21.58 -9.64 1.68
C MET A 97 -22.86 -9.51 0.87
N GLN A 98 -23.18 -10.53 0.06
CA GLN A 98 -24.20 -10.47 -0.98
C GLN A 98 -25.34 -11.47 -0.73
N ALA A 99 -26.59 -11.00 -0.83
CA ALA A 99 -27.80 -11.82 -0.83
C ALA A 99 -28.39 -11.95 -2.25
N ARG A 100 -28.52 -13.21 -2.71
CA ARG A 100 -29.13 -13.58 -3.99
C ARG A 100 -30.13 -14.70 -3.79
N ASP A 101 -31.37 -14.46 -4.21
CA ASP A 101 -32.40 -15.51 -4.28
C ASP A 101 -32.58 -16.23 -2.92
N THR A 102 -32.67 -15.46 -1.85
CA THR A 102 -32.67 -16.00 -0.49
C THR A 102 -34.04 -16.52 -0.05
N ASP A 103 -35.11 -16.16 -0.77
CA ASP A 103 -36.50 -16.60 -0.52
C ASP A 103 -36.93 -16.46 0.95
N GLY A 104 -36.40 -15.42 1.61
CA GLY A 104 -36.55 -15.17 3.03
C GLY A 104 -35.39 -14.34 3.58
N GLU A 105 -35.47 -14.00 4.85
CA GLU A 105 -34.48 -13.14 5.50
C GLU A 105 -33.19 -13.92 5.80
N VAL A 106 -32.06 -13.32 5.45
CA VAL A 106 -30.71 -13.75 5.83
C VAL A 106 -30.04 -12.63 6.63
N VAL A 107 -29.23 -13.01 7.62
CA VAL A 107 -28.67 -12.07 8.58
C VAL A 107 -27.16 -12.25 8.67
N TRP A 108 -26.42 -11.16 8.52
CA TRP A 108 -25.02 -11.05 8.93
C TRP A 108 -24.96 -10.37 10.30
N LEU A 109 -24.14 -10.91 11.20
CA LEU A 109 -24.03 -10.43 12.58
C LEU A 109 -22.55 -10.29 12.95
N SER A 110 -22.13 -9.11 13.38
CA SER A 110 -20.76 -8.87 13.84
C SER A 110 -20.44 -9.64 15.12
N GLU A 111 -19.16 -9.72 15.46
CA GLU A 111 -18.71 -9.93 16.83
C GLU A 111 -19.20 -8.81 17.77
N SER A 112 -19.06 -9.03 19.07
CA SER A 112 -19.20 -7.95 20.07
C SER A 112 -18.01 -7.01 19.95
N ILE A 113 -18.25 -5.83 19.40
CA ILE A 113 -17.24 -4.78 19.21
C ILE A 113 -17.06 -4.05 20.53
N ASP A 114 -15.82 -3.97 21.01
CA ASP A 114 -15.47 -3.13 22.16
C ASP A 114 -15.49 -1.66 21.73
N ILE A 115 -16.40 -0.89 22.32
CA ILE A 115 -16.52 0.56 22.11
C ILE A 115 -16.26 1.32 23.42
N SER A 116 -15.73 0.65 24.43
CA SER A 116 -15.41 1.27 25.70
C SER A 116 -14.41 2.41 25.48
N GLY A 117 -14.74 3.60 25.99
CA GLY A 117 -13.90 4.80 25.84
C GLY A 117 -13.95 5.49 24.48
N ALA A 118 -14.68 4.95 23.49
CA ALA A 118 -14.77 5.56 22.16
C ALA A 118 -15.68 6.80 22.10
N GLY A 119 -16.37 7.16 23.20
CA GLY A 119 -17.29 8.30 23.25
C GLY A 119 -18.56 8.06 22.45
N ASP A 120 -19.17 9.11 21.90
CA ASP A 120 -20.27 8.96 20.96
C ASP A 120 -19.77 8.21 19.72
N ILE A 121 -20.51 7.20 19.31
CA ILE A 121 -20.14 6.30 18.23
C ILE A 121 -20.88 6.69 16.95
N THR A 122 -20.21 6.62 15.80
CA THR A 122 -20.82 6.77 14.48
C THR A 122 -20.66 5.48 13.68
N ILE A 123 -21.77 4.91 13.23
CA ILE A 123 -21.81 3.76 12.33
C ILE A 123 -21.92 4.28 10.90
N ASN A 124 -21.05 3.79 10.01
CA ASN A 124 -21.14 4.05 8.57
C ASN A 124 -21.30 2.72 7.82
N ALA A 125 -22.16 2.67 6.80
CA ALA A 125 -22.22 1.53 5.90
C ALA A 125 -22.50 1.95 4.47
N VAL A 126 -21.94 1.20 3.52
CA VAL A 126 -22.17 1.37 2.08
C VAL A 126 -22.96 0.17 1.58
N LEU A 127 -24.12 0.46 1.00
CA LEU A 127 -25.06 -0.52 0.48
C LEU A 127 -25.20 -0.32 -1.03
N SER A 128 -25.22 -1.41 -1.77
CA SER A 128 -25.49 -1.36 -3.21
C SER A 128 -26.45 -2.45 -3.65
N GLN A 129 -27.05 -2.22 -4.80
CA GLN A 129 -27.92 -3.19 -5.43
C GLN A 129 -27.66 -3.31 -6.94
N SER A 130 -27.92 -4.49 -7.48
CA SER A 130 -27.92 -4.75 -8.92
C SER A 130 -29.11 -5.63 -9.27
N GLY A 131 -29.97 -5.17 -10.19
CA GLY A 131 -31.23 -5.84 -10.52
C GLY A 131 -32.39 -4.86 -10.53
N ASN A 132 -33.61 -5.35 -10.68
CA ASN A 132 -34.83 -4.55 -10.48
C ASN A 132 -35.56 -5.14 -9.28
N PHE A 133 -35.72 -4.37 -8.22
CA PHE A 133 -36.19 -4.89 -6.94
C PHE A 133 -37.69 -4.65 -6.75
N GLU A 134 -38.32 -5.51 -5.97
CA GLU A 134 -39.70 -5.36 -5.57
C GLU A 134 -39.83 -4.79 -4.16
N SER A 135 -41.06 -4.42 -3.78
CA SER A 135 -41.34 -3.83 -2.46
C SER A 135 -41.06 -4.76 -1.28
N THR A 136 -40.79 -6.04 -1.54
CA THR A 136 -40.44 -7.05 -0.52
C THR A 136 -38.94 -7.20 -0.33
N ASP A 137 -38.12 -6.60 -1.19
CA ASP A 137 -36.68 -6.71 -1.11
C ASP A 137 -36.09 -5.50 -0.39
N TYR A 138 -35.25 -5.80 0.59
CA TYR A 138 -34.70 -4.79 1.48
C TYR A 138 -33.34 -5.22 2.02
N ILE A 139 -32.57 -4.23 2.44
CA ILE A 139 -31.39 -4.40 3.26
C ILE A 139 -31.51 -3.46 4.45
N ASP A 140 -31.51 -4.03 5.65
CA ASP A 140 -31.71 -3.35 6.92
C ASP A 140 -30.47 -3.45 7.79
N VAL A 141 -30.01 -2.31 8.31
CA VAL A 141 -28.87 -2.22 9.22
C VAL A 141 -29.37 -1.87 10.62
N PHE A 142 -28.94 -2.66 11.59
CA PHE A 142 -29.29 -2.52 13.00
C PHE A 142 -28.05 -2.43 13.87
N TYR A 143 -28.21 -1.83 15.05
CA TYR A 143 -27.20 -1.83 16.11
C TYR A 143 -27.79 -2.26 17.45
N SER A 144 -26.95 -2.78 18.33
CA SER A 144 -27.27 -3.04 19.73
C SER A 144 -26.15 -2.54 20.62
N LEU A 145 -26.47 -1.72 21.62
CA LEU A 145 -25.52 -1.22 22.62
C LEU A 145 -25.66 -2.01 23.92
N ASP A 146 -24.54 -2.42 24.50
CA ASP A 146 -24.44 -3.03 25.83
C ASP A 146 -25.36 -4.25 26.04
N GLY A 147 -25.52 -5.07 25.01
CA GLY A 147 -26.39 -6.25 25.02
C GLY A 147 -27.89 -5.90 25.04
N GLY A 148 -28.25 -4.69 24.58
CA GLY A 148 -29.61 -4.22 24.40
C GLY A 148 -30.39 -4.94 23.30
N ALA A 149 -31.57 -4.41 22.97
CA ALA A 149 -32.32 -4.88 21.80
C ALA A 149 -31.76 -4.20 20.54
N PHE A 150 -31.77 -4.92 19.41
CA PHE A 150 -31.39 -4.34 18.12
C PHE A 150 -32.34 -3.24 17.69
N GLU A 151 -31.80 -2.07 17.39
CA GLU A 151 -32.50 -0.89 16.86
C GLU A 151 -32.21 -0.71 15.37
N LEU A 152 -33.23 -0.41 14.57
CA LEU A 152 -33.13 -0.23 13.12
C LEU A 152 -32.65 1.17 12.78
N ILE A 153 -31.65 1.29 11.90
CA ILE A 153 -31.20 2.56 11.33
C ILE A 153 -32.00 2.85 10.06
N THR A 154 -32.70 3.97 9.99
CA THR A 154 -33.52 4.34 8.81
C THR A 154 -33.00 5.62 8.16
N LEU A 155 -32.93 5.67 6.83
CA LEU A 155 -32.51 6.90 6.11
C LEU A 155 -33.59 7.99 6.07
N SER A 156 -34.82 7.66 6.45
CA SER A 156 -35.92 8.62 6.55
C SER A 156 -36.82 8.32 7.73
N GLU A 157 -37.25 9.37 8.44
CA GLU A 157 -38.09 9.25 9.62
C GLU A 157 -39.40 8.52 9.31
N GLY A 158 -39.68 7.45 10.05
CA GLY A 158 -40.90 6.65 9.91
C GLY A 158 -40.85 5.56 8.84
N ALA A 159 -39.70 5.35 8.18
CA ALA A 159 -39.49 4.17 7.35
C ALA A 159 -39.49 2.89 8.20
N THR A 160 -39.86 1.76 7.58
CA THR A 160 -39.85 0.43 8.21
C THR A 160 -38.59 -0.36 7.91
N ASN A 161 -37.76 0.13 6.99
CA ASN A 161 -36.54 -0.48 6.48
C ASN A 161 -35.44 0.59 6.38
N THR A 162 -34.16 0.19 6.37
CA THR A 162 -33.05 1.10 6.09
C THR A 162 -33.14 1.60 4.66
N VAL A 163 -33.18 0.67 3.71
CA VAL A 163 -33.55 0.89 2.30
C VAL A 163 -34.35 -0.29 1.77
N GLN A 164 -35.23 -0.01 0.83
CA GLN A 164 -36.07 -0.97 0.11
C GLN A 164 -36.25 -0.44 -1.32
N GLU A 165 -36.50 -1.33 -2.27
CA GLU A 165 -36.92 -1.01 -3.66
C GLU A 165 -36.02 -0.01 -4.42
N ASP A 166 -35.28 -0.50 -5.41
CA ASP A 166 -34.62 0.30 -6.47
C ASP A 166 -33.76 1.49 -5.97
N PHE A 167 -33.07 1.34 -4.85
CA PHE A 167 -32.29 2.40 -4.23
C PHE A 167 -30.94 2.68 -4.92
N GLY A 168 -30.50 1.78 -5.81
CA GLY A 168 -29.22 1.85 -6.52
C GLY A 168 -28.02 1.68 -5.59
N SER A 169 -27.63 2.74 -4.91
CA SER A 169 -26.58 2.76 -3.90
C SER A 169 -26.98 3.71 -2.77
N ALA A 170 -26.73 3.32 -1.52
CA ALA A 170 -26.99 4.14 -0.36
C ALA A 170 -25.78 4.15 0.58
N THR A 171 -25.57 5.28 1.24
CA THR A 171 -24.62 5.39 2.35
C THR A 171 -25.40 5.79 3.58
N LEU A 172 -25.23 5.04 4.66
CA LEU A 172 -25.78 5.39 5.97
C LEU A 172 -24.67 5.93 6.88
N THR A 173 -25.03 6.91 7.70
CA THR A 173 -24.20 7.45 8.78
C THR A 173 -25.14 7.71 9.96
N GLU A 174 -24.98 6.95 11.04
CA GLU A 174 -25.78 7.08 12.26
C GLU A 174 -24.87 7.33 13.45
N THR A 175 -25.05 8.45 14.14
CA THR A 175 -24.36 8.69 15.41
C THR A 175 -25.22 8.21 16.56
N ILE A 176 -24.76 7.16 17.22
CA ILE A 176 -25.31 6.60 18.44
C ILE A 176 -24.52 7.12 19.65
N GLY A 177 -25.12 7.10 20.83
CA GLY A 177 -24.42 7.51 22.05
C GLY A 177 -23.24 6.61 22.40
N SER A 178 -22.63 6.85 23.56
CA SER A 178 -21.58 5.98 24.09
C SER A 178 -22.10 4.68 24.70
N GLY A 179 -21.23 3.66 24.73
CA GLY A 179 -21.48 2.37 25.35
C GLY A 179 -20.16 1.65 25.65
N SER A 180 -20.24 0.42 26.14
CA SER A 180 -19.08 -0.46 26.35
C SER A 180 -18.94 -1.49 25.23
N THR A 181 -20.05 -2.00 24.72
CA THR A 181 -20.08 -2.98 23.63
C THR A 181 -21.11 -2.60 22.57
N LEU A 182 -20.79 -2.89 21.31
CA LEU A 182 -21.64 -2.70 20.16
C LEU A 182 -21.72 -3.99 19.35
N GLU A 183 -22.92 -4.40 18.97
CA GLU A 183 -23.13 -5.45 17.97
C GLU A 183 -23.89 -4.86 16.77
N LEU A 184 -23.44 -5.20 15.56
CA LEU A 184 -24.05 -4.79 14.31
C LEU A 184 -24.74 -5.97 13.66
N LYS A 185 -25.92 -5.75 13.11
CA LYS A 185 -26.69 -6.76 12.40
C LYS A 185 -27.19 -6.20 11.08
N VAL A 186 -26.97 -6.93 9.99
CA VAL A 186 -27.50 -6.59 8.67
C VAL A 186 -28.43 -7.70 8.20
N ALA A 187 -29.69 -7.37 7.96
CA ALA A 187 -30.70 -8.30 7.46
C ALA A 187 -31.02 -7.99 6.00
N MET A 188 -31.06 -9.00 5.15
CA MET A 188 -31.38 -8.87 3.74
C MET A 188 -32.48 -9.85 3.35
N ALA A 189 -33.39 -9.41 2.47
CA ALA A 189 -34.32 -10.30 1.80
C ALA A 189 -34.32 -9.99 0.30
N ASN A 190 -34.15 -11.04 -0.50
CA ASN A 190 -34.19 -10.99 -1.95
C ASN A 190 -34.81 -12.29 -2.46
N ASN A 191 -35.78 -12.22 -3.37
CA ASN A 191 -36.52 -13.40 -3.86
C ASN A 191 -36.15 -13.81 -5.31
N SER A 192 -35.08 -13.23 -5.85
CA SER A 192 -34.77 -13.30 -7.28
C SER A 192 -33.31 -13.60 -7.56
N GLY A 193 -33.08 -14.59 -8.42
CA GLY A 193 -31.76 -14.91 -8.92
C GLY A 193 -31.15 -13.91 -9.90
N THR A 194 -31.85 -12.84 -10.27
CA THR A 194 -31.27 -11.77 -11.10
C THR A 194 -30.98 -10.49 -10.34
N GLU A 195 -31.26 -10.49 -9.04
CA GLU A 195 -31.05 -9.39 -8.13
C GLU A 195 -29.97 -9.72 -7.11
N TYR A 196 -29.26 -8.68 -6.69
CA TYR A 196 -28.15 -8.76 -5.76
C TYR A 196 -28.22 -7.59 -4.79
N LEU A 197 -28.43 -7.87 -3.51
CA LEU A 197 -28.25 -6.90 -2.43
C LEU A 197 -26.86 -7.07 -1.86
N ASN A 198 -26.15 -5.96 -1.69
CA ASN A 198 -24.77 -5.96 -1.21
C ASN A 198 -24.65 -5.05 0.02
N LEU A 199 -24.02 -5.59 1.05
CA LEU A 199 -23.31 -4.79 2.04
C LEU A 199 -21.85 -4.70 1.57
N ASP A 200 -21.49 -3.54 1.02
CA ASP A 200 -20.16 -3.32 0.42
C ASP A 200 -19.12 -3.05 1.52
N SER A 201 -19.48 -2.27 2.55
CA SER A 201 -18.63 -2.07 3.74
C SER A 201 -19.44 -1.59 4.93
N ILE A 202 -18.91 -1.82 6.13
CA ILE A 202 -19.45 -1.27 7.38
C ILE A 202 -18.32 -0.91 8.36
N SER A 203 -18.43 0.25 9.01
CA SER A 203 -17.46 0.73 9.98
C SER A 203 -18.11 1.45 11.16
N VAL A 204 -17.36 1.49 12.26
CA VAL A 204 -17.71 2.13 13.52
C VAL A 204 -16.60 3.11 13.84
N SER A 205 -16.94 4.36 14.15
CA SER A 205 -15.99 5.36 14.63
C SER A 205 -16.43 5.99 15.94
N GLY A 206 -15.51 6.54 16.72
CA GLY A 206 -15.77 7.19 18.01
C GLY A 206 -15.23 8.62 18.06
N ASN A 207 -15.85 9.47 18.87
CA ASN A 207 -15.46 10.88 19.05
C ASN A 207 -14.62 11.15 20.32
N GLY A 208 -14.43 10.16 21.21
CA GLY A 208 -13.70 10.30 22.48
C GLY A 208 -14.43 11.13 23.55
N THR A 209 -14.27 10.82 24.83
CA THR A 209 -14.93 11.55 25.94
C THR A 209 -14.04 12.62 26.60
N THR A 210 -14.60 13.80 26.87
CA THR A 210 -13.95 14.93 27.56
C THR A 210 -14.10 14.91 29.10
N ASP A 211 -12.96 14.83 29.81
CA ASP A 211 -12.57 15.39 31.13
C ASP A 211 -13.39 15.16 32.45
N GLY A 212 -12.70 14.73 33.53
CA GLY A 212 -12.97 15.21 34.91
C GLY A 212 -12.59 14.35 36.15
N GLY A 213 -11.36 14.47 36.69
CA GLY A 213 -11.04 14.68 38.13
C GLY A 213 -10.98 13.55 39.21
N ASP A 214 -9.74 13.15 39.59
CA ASP A 214 -9.12 12.86 40.92
C ASP A 214 -9.89 12.26 42.14
N THR A 215 -9.46 11.09 42.69
CA THR A 215 -8.81 10.90 44.02
C THR A 215 -8.71 9.43 44.52
N GLY A 216 -7.53 8.83 44.41
CA GLY A 216 -6.86 7.95 45.41
C GLY A 216 -7.44 6.57 45.86
N GLY A 217 -6.68 5.50 45.56
CA GLY A 217 -6.19 4.55 46.60
C GLY A 217 -6.74 3.11 46.67
N ASN A 218 -5.95 2.17 46.12
CA ASN A 218 -5.84 0.72 46.43
C ASN A 218 -6.93 -0.22 45.84
N PRO A 219 -6.63 -1.52 45.68
CA PRO A 219 -6.62 -2.23 44.40
C PRO A 219 -7.94 -2.99 44.15
N ASP A 220 -8.17 -3.41 42.92
CA ASP A 220 -9.30 -4.24 42.48
C ASP A 220 -10.56 -3.44 42.09
N ASP A 221 -10.51 -2.76 40.94
CA ASP A 221 -11.62 -2.57 39.99
C ASP A 221 -11.03 -2.11 38.63
N GLY A 222 -11.68 -2.46 37.52
CA GLY A 222 -11.21 -2.22 36.14
C GLY A 222 -10.89 -0.74 35.88
N GLY A 223 -9.62 -0.45 35.60
CA GLY A 223 -9.11 0.90 35.46
C GLY A 223 -9.33 1.47 34.05
N GLU A 224 -9.83 2.70 34.02
CA GLU A 224 -9.83 3.66 32.89
C GLU A 224 -8.54 3.59 32.04
N PRO A 225 -8.59 3.79 30.71
CA PRO A 225 -7.39 4.01 29.90
C PRO A 225 -6.72 5.32 30.34
N SER A 226 -5.43 5.23 30.63
CA SER A 226 -4.66 6.34 31.17
C SER A 226 -4.30 7.35 30.07
N ASN A 227 -4.55 8.64 30.32
CA ASN A 227 -3.89 9.76 29.63
C ASN A 227 -2.38 9.88 29.98
N GLU A 228 -1.76 8.76 30.35
CA GLU A 228 -0.37 8.67 30.77
C GLU A 228 0.45 8.19 29.58
N LEU A 229 1.57 8.87 29.35
CA LEU A 229 2.56 8.44 28.38
C LEU A 229 3.00 7.01 28.70
N LEU A 230 3.14 6.17 27.67
CA LEU A 230 3.58 4.80 27.84
C LEU A 230 4.93 4.76 28.57
N PHE A 231 4.96 4.10 29.73
CA PHE A 231 6.17 3.92 30.53
C PHE A 231 6.61 2.45 30.50
N LEU A 232 7.71 2.18 29.81
CA LEU A 232 8.32 0.87 29.71
C LEU A 232 9.36 0.69 30.82
N SER A 233 9.11 -0.24 31.74
CA SER A 233 10.06 -0.59 32.79
C SER A 233 10.32 -2.09 32.86
N GLY A 234 11.58 -2.45 33.04
CA GLY A 234 11.99 -3.84 33.22
C GLY A 234 11.66 -4.77 32.06
N THR A 235 11.57 -4.26 30.82
CA THR A 235 11.13 -5.03 29.65
C THR A 235 12.24 -5.90 29.02
N CYS A 236 13.50 -5.63 29.36
CA CYS A 236 14.67 -6.37 28.87
C CYS A 236 15.78 -6.47 29.94
N PHE A 237 16.79 -7.30 29.67
CA PHE A 237 17.93 -7.43 30.56
C PHE A 237 18.84 -6.21 30.45
N ASN A 238 19.14 -5.58 31.60
CA ASN A 238 20.11 -4.48 31.71
C ASN A 238 19.85 -3.34 30.70
N CYS A 239 18.59 -2.96 30.57
CA CYS A 239 18.14 -1.79 29.83
C CYS A 239 17.46 -0.79 30.78
N PRO A 240 17.55 0.53 30.52
CA PRO A 240 16.91 1.54 31.34
C PRO A 240 15.40 1.54 31.16
N ASP A 241 14.67 2.16 32.08
CA ASP A 241 13.27 2.48 31.83
C ASP A 241 13.16 3.55 30.73
N LEU A 242 12.05 3.55 29.99
CA LEU A 242 11.81 4.48 28.89
C LEU A 242 10.36 4.96 28.91
N GLU A 243 10.19 6.27 28.98
CA GLU A 243 8.90 6.94 28.84
C GLU A 243 8.73 7.43 27.39
N ALA A 244 7.52 7.23 26.85
CA ALA A 244 7.07 7.87 25.62
C ALA A 244 7.00 9.39 25.81
N VAL A 245 7.02 10.13 24.72
CA VAL A 245 6.90 11.59 24.70
C VAL A 245 5.68 12.09 23.96
N ASN A 246 5.04 11.22 23.18
CA ASN A 246 3.73 11.46 22.58
C ASN A 246 2.84 10.26 22.85
N LEU A 247 1.52 10.50 22.88
CA LEU A 247 0.56 9.41 22.77
C LEU A 247 0.44 9.03 21.29
N ALA A 248 0.22 7.75 21.00
CA ALA A 248 -0.09 7.32 19.62
C ALA A 248 -1.31 8.08 19.08
N SER A 249 -2.30 8.34 19.94
CA SER A 249 -3.52 9.12 19.64
C SER A 249 -3.27 10.60 19.32
N ASP A 250 -2.11 11.16 19.67
CA ASP A 250 -1.78 12.55 19.35
C ASP A 250 -1.33 12.72 17.88
N PHE A 251 -1.05 11.61 17.19
CA PHE A 251 -0.64 11.65 15.79
C PHE A 251 -1.84 11.91 14.87
N VAL A 252 -1.84 13.06 14.21
CA VAL A 252 -2.82 13.41 13.18
C VAL A 252 -2.11 13.50 11.82
N ALA A 253 -2.31 12.51 10.96
CA ALA A 253 -1.62 12.42 9.68
C ALA A 253 -1.83 13.64 8.77
N SER A 254 -3.05 14.20 8.74
CA SER A 254 -3.37 15.38 7.94
C SER A 254 -2.59 16.62 8.37
N ASP A 255 -2.26 16.72 9.65
CA ASP A 255 -1.51 17.86 10.21
C ASP A 255 -0.01 17.62 10.06
N TYR A 256 0.45 16.41 10.41
CA TYR A 256 1.84 16.02 10.33
C TYR A 256 2.38 16.10 8.89
N TYR A 257 1.59 15.66 7.90
CA TYR A 257 1.98 15.65 6.49
C TYR A 257 1.45 16.82 5.64
N ALA A 258 0.77 17.80 6.24
CA ALA A 258 0.12 18.90 5.53
C ALA A 258 1.02 19.56 4.47
N ALA A 259 2.26 19.93 4.85
CA ALA A 259 3.19 20.59 3.95
C ALA A 259 3.65 19.69 2.80
N LEU A 260 3.85 18.39 3.08
CA LEU A 260 4.26 17.41 2.07
C LEU A 260 3.13 17.11 1.10
N ASP A 261 1.89 16.99 1.59
CA ASP A 261 0.72 16.76 0.75
C ASP A 261 0.46 17.93 -0.21
N ILE A 262 0.67 19.16 0.26
CA ILE A 262 0.63 20.35 -0.60
C ILE A 262 1.73 20.29 -1.67
N ALA A 263 2.96 19.93 -1.28
CA ALA A 263 4.08 19.83 -2.21
C ALA A 263 3.87 18.74 -3.28
N ILE A 264 3.32 17.58 -2.89
CA ILE A 264 2.94 16.51 -3.82
C ILE A 264 1.83 16.99 -4.77
N ALA A 265 0.76 17.59 -4.23
CA ALA A 265 -0.37 18.06 -5.02
C ALA A 265 0.01 19.14 -6.04
N ASN A 266 1.02 19.96 -5.71
CA ASN A 266 1.57 20.98 -6.61
C ASN A 266 2.53 20.41 -7.66
N GLY A 267 2.94 19.14 -7.55
CA GLY A 267 3.96 18.55 -8.41
C GLY A 267 5.32 19.21 -8.23
N GLU A 268 5.68 19.54 -6.99
CA GLU A 268 6.97 20.16 -6.67
C GLU A 268 8.16 19.28 -7.08
N SER A 269 9.34 19.89 -7.21
CA SER A 269 10.54 19.17 -7.61
C SER A 269 10.96 18.10 -6.59
N ALA A 270 11.67 17.05 -7.05
CA ALA A 270 12.21 15.99 -6.19
C ALA A 270 13.02 16.54 -5.00
N GLN A 271 13.84 17.58 -5.24
CA GLN A 271 14.60 18.25 -4.18
C GLN A 271 13.68 18.94 -3.19
N THR A 272 12.65 19.66 -3.66
CA THR A 272 11.67 20.32 -2.79
C THR A 272 10.88 19.32 -1.95
N LEU A 273 10.52 18.16 -2.51
CA LEU A 273 9.87 17.07 -1.79
C LEU A 273 10.81 16.47 -0.73
N LYS A 274 12.09 16.25 -1.07
CA LYS A 274 13.12 15.80 -0.12
C LYS A 274 13.27 16.78 1.04
N ASP A 275 13.44 18.07 0.75
CA ASP A 275 13.58 19.13 1.76
C ASP A 275 12.32 19.23 2.63
N THR A 276 11.13 19.13 2.04
CA THR A 276 9.86 19.19 2.78
C THR A 276 9.70 17.98 3.71
N ALA A 277 10.01 16.79 3.21
CA ALA A 277 9.99 15.57 4.01
C ALA A 277 11.01 15.64 5.15
N HIS A 278 12.25 16.08 4.87
CA HIS A 278 13.29 16.31 5.86
C HIS A 278 12.79 17.20 7.01
N ASN A 279 12.24 18.37 6.68
CA ASN A 279 11.74 19.33 7.68
C ASN A 279 10.64 18.74 8.58
N ILE A 280 9.74 17.92 8.02
CA ILE A 280 8.68 17.26 8.79
C ILE A 280 9.27 16.22 9.75
N ILE A 281 10.20 15.40 9.28
CA ILE A 281 10.80 14.33 10.08
C ILE A 281 11.71 14.90 11.17
N GLU A 282 12.46 15.98 10.89
CA GLU A 282 13.31 16.63 11.88
C GLU A 282 12.47 17.28 13.01
N ASN A 283 11.33 17.87 12.65
CA ASN A 283 10.51 18.61 13.59
C ASN A 283 9.93 17.70 14.68
N GLY A 284 10.30 17.97 15.94
CA GLY A 284 9.83 17.20 17.09
C GLY A 284 10.61 15.90 17.35
N HIS A 285 11.67 15.60 16.56
CA HIS A 285 12.48 14.41 16.78
C HIS A 285 13.20 14.46 18.14
N ARG A 286 12.86 13.52 19.04
CA ARG A 286 13.61 13.22 20.26
C ARG A 286 14.67 12.17 20.01
N THR A 287 15.93 12.55 20.22
CA THR A 287 17.06 11.62 20.26
C THR A 287 17.02 10.74 21.51
N LEU A 288 16.92 9.43 21.35
CA LEU A 288 17.08 8.47 22.45
C LEU A 288 18.56 8.31 22.81
N SER A 289 18.87 8.00 24.08
CA SER A 289 20.19 7.45 24.41
C SER A 289 20.34 6.08 23.79
N TYR A 290 21.58 5.70 23.46
CA TYR A 290 21.81 4.37 22.89
C TYR A 290 21.30 3.26 23.83
N SER A 291 21.40 3.41 25.15
CA SER A 291 20.83 2.45 26.11
C SER A 291 19.32 2.32 26.04
N GLU A 292 18.58 3.41 25.85
CA GLU A 292 17.11 3.41 25.76
C GLU A 292 16.59 2.67 24.52
N VAL A 293 17.39 2.62 23.43
CA VAL A 293 17.03 1.83 22.24
C VAL A 293 16.74 0.37 22.59
N TRP A 294 17.46 -0.22 23.57
CA TRP A 294 17.15 -1.60 23.99
C TRP A 294 15.71 -1.74 24.43
N THR A 295 15.24 -0.80 25.24
CA THR A 295 13.89 -0.77 25.80
C THR A 295 12.88 -0.49 24.71
N ALA A 296 13.14 0.50 23.84
CA ALA A 296 12.26 0.85 22.72
C ALA A 296 12.00 -0.36 21.80
N LEU A 297 13.06 -1.08 21.40
CA LEU A 297 12.93 -2.23 20.49
C LEU A 297 12.14 -3.39 21.08
N THR A 298 12.01 -3.50 22.41
CA THR A 298 11.11 -4.50 23.02
C THR A 298 9.64 -4.23 22.73
N TYR A 299 9.28 -3.00 22.39
CA TYR A 299 7.91 -2.60 22.10
C TYR A 299 7.71 -2.40 20.60
N THR A 300 8.61 -1.70 19.90
CA THR A 300 8.43 -1.41 18.46
C THR A 300 8.44 -2.65 17.59
N ASP A 301 9.23 -3.66 17.97
CA ASP A 301 9.43 -4.89 17.20
C ASP A 301 8.85 -6.12 17.95
N GLU A 302 7.96 -5.89 18.92
CA GLU A 302 7.25 -6.93 19.69
C GLU A 302 6.50 -7.89 18.76
N ASP A 303 6.58 -9.20 19.05
CA ASP A 303 5.83 -10.22 18.35
C ASP A 303 4.32 -10.15 18.72
N PRO A 304 3.42 -9.87 17.76
CA PRO A 304 1.98 -9.79 18.04
C PRO A 304 1.38 -11.10 18.56
N ALA A 305 1.97 -12.24 18.23
CA ALA A 305 1.51 -13.55 18.71
C ALA A 305 2.12 -13.93 20.07
N ASN A 306 3.14 -13.22 20.54
CA ASN A 306 3.79 -13.44 21.83
C ASN A 306 4.49 -12.18 22.35
N THR A 307 3.79 -11.44 23.21
CA THR A 307 4.26 -10.16 23.76
C THR A 307 5.49 -10.28 24.67
N ASP A 308 5.95 -11.47 25.04
CA ASP A 308 7.23 -11.65 25.76
C ASP A 308 8.46 -11.63 24.81
N ASN A 309 8.22 -11.58 23.50
CA ASN A 309 9.22 -11.72 22.46
C ASN A 309 9.26 -10.50 21.51
N VAL A 310 10.35 -10.42 20.75
CA VAL A 310 10.52 -9.55 19.58
C VAL A 310 10.73 -10.39 18.33
N ILE A 311 10.37 -9.85 17.16
CA ILE A 311 10.67 -10.49 15.87
C ILE A 311 12.06 -10.04 15.40
N LEU A 312 12.97 -11.00 15.20
CA LEU A 312 14.32 -10.70 14.71
C LEU A 312 14.29 -10.38 13.22
N PHE A 313 14.88 -9.25 12.83
CA PHE A 313 14.70 -8.66 11.51
C PHE A 313 15.11 -9.58 10.35
N TYR A 314 16.39 -9.99 10.31
CA TYR A 314 16.90 -10.86 9.25
C TYR A 314 16.53 -12.34 9.39
N LYS A 315 16.21 -12.84 10.60
CA LYS A 315 15.82 -14.26 10.81
C LYS A 315 14.31 -14.49 10.69
N GLY A 316 13.49 -13.47 10.94
CA GLY A 316 12.02 -13.57 10.96
C GLY A 316 11.49 -14.46 12.09
N ILE A 317 12.25 -14.65 13.17
CA ILE A 317 11.89 -15.53 14.29
C ILE A 317 11.50 -14.73 15.52
N SER A 318 10.60 -15.30 16.32
CA SER A 318 10.20 -14.79 17.63
C SER A 318 11.26 -15.15 18.68
N GLN A 319 11.82 -14.14 19.36
CA GLN A 319 12.93 -14.27 20.29
C GLN A 319 12.64 -13.50 21.59
N GLY A 320 12.94 -14.10 22.76
CA GLY A 320 12.63 -13.49 24.06
C GLY A 320 13.29 -12.13 24.30
N LYS A 321 12.52 -11.15 24.82
CA LYS A 321 13.00 -9.78 25.10
C LYS A 321 14.23 -9.74 26.02
N PHE A 322 14.30 -10.65 27.00
CA PHE A 322 15.43 -10.79 27.93
C PHE A 322 16.68 -11.50 27.37
N THR A 323 16.67 -11.84 26.08
CA THR A 323 17.86 -12.36 25.38
C THR A 323 18.56 -11.25 24.59
N ASN A 324 18.41 -10.00 25.01
CA ASN A 324 19.11 -8.87 24.43
C ASN A 324 20.60 -8.91 24.82
N GLY A 325 21.49 -8.72 23.85
CA GLY A 325 22.94 -8.79 23.96
C GLY A 325 23.56 -7.61 24.72
N SER A 326 22.96 -7.17 25.82
CA SER A 326 23.48 -6.09 26.67
C SER A 326 24.34 -6.64 27.82
N GLY A 327 25.28 -5.85 28.33
CA GLY A 327 26.07 -6.23 29.51
C GLY A 327 26.74 -7.61 29.36
N SER A 328 26.53 -8.49 30.34
CA SER A 328 27.07 -9.86 30.34
C SER A 328 26.51 -10.76 29.23
N GLN A 329 25.37 -10.42 28.64
CA GLN A 329 24.73 -11.16 27.56
C GLN A 329 25.29 -10.84 26.16
N SER A 330 26.16 -9.83 26.04
CA SER A 330 26.77 -9.38 24.77
C SER A 330 27.69 -10.39 24.07
N THR A 331 28.08 -11.47 24.77
CA THR A 331 29.00 -12.49 24.24
C THR A 331 28.30 -13.74 23.72
N ASN A 332 26.97 -13.85 23.90
CA ASN A 332 26.21 -14.96 23.37
C ASN A 332 25.80 -14.64 21.92
N PRO A 333 26.30 -15.37 20.90
CA PRO A 333 25.96 -15.08 19.50
C PRO A 333 24.47 -15.28 19.18
N ASP A 334 23.77 -16.16 19.90
CA ASP A 334 22.34 -16.44 19.69
C ASP A 334 21.40 -15.42 20.37
N ASN A 335 21.96 -14.42 21.06
CA ASN A 335 21.19 -13.31 21.61
C ASN A 335 20.94 -12.26 20.52
N TRP A 336 19.94 -11.40 20.71
CA TRP A 336 19.67 -10.32 19.76
C TRP A 336 20.38 -9.02 20.13
N ASN A 337 20.87 -8.27 19.15
CA ASN A 337 21.40 -6.93 19.29
C ASN A 337 20.69 -5.92 18.38
N ARG A 338 21.17 -4.68 18.41
CA ARG A 338 20.66 -3.58 17.58
C ARG A 338 21.42 -3.58 16.26
N GLU A 339 20.71 -3.88 15.17
CA GLU A 339 21.13 -3.71 13.79
C GLU A 339 21.00 -2.26 13.40
N HIS A 340 22.09 -1.65 12.93
CA HIS A 340 22.07 -0.37 12.23
C HIS A 340 21.82 -0.63 10.75
N VAL A 341 20.55 -0.61 10.30
CA VAL A 341 20.22 -0.93 8.90
C VAL A 341 21.03 -0.08 7.93
N TRP A 342 21.12 1.24 8.14
CA TRP A 342 22.25 2.01 7.61
C TRP A 342 23.47 1.77 8.50
N ALA A 343 24.51 1.10 8.00
CA ALA A 343 25.66 0.78 8.83
C ALA A 343 26.37 2.06 9.30
N LYS A 344 26.41 2.27 10.62
CA LYS A 344 27.01 3.47 11.25
C LYS A 344 28.45 3.82 10.83
N SER A 345 29.19 2.89 10.25
CA SER A 345 30.51 3.14 9.68
C SER A 345 30.48 4.00 8.41
N HIS A 346 29.31 4.25 7.83
CA HIS A 346 29.09 5.11 6.67
C HIS A 346 28.54 6.47 7.15
N GLY A 347 29.40 7.31 7.73
CA GLY A 347 29.09 8.72 8.04
C GLY A 347 28.77 9.05 9.51
N PHE A 348 28.43 8.08 10.37
CA PHE A 348 28.08 8.36 11.79
C PHE A 348 28.63 7.34 12.81
N PRO A 349 29.95 7.14 12.93
CA PRO A 349 30.51 6.06 13.75
C PRO A 349 30.37 6.27 15.27
N SER A 350 30.07 7.48 15.72
CA SER A 350 30.03 7.87 17.14
C SER A 350 28.63 7.75 17.73
N SER A 351 28.53 7.17 18.94
CA SER A 351 27.26 7.07 19.67
C SER A 351 26.72 8.38 20.23
N SER A 352 27.41 9.49 20.00
CA SER A 352 26.94 10.83 20.35
C SER A 352 26.07 11.47 19.26
N LEU A 353 26.02 10.85 18.08
CA LEU A 353 25.29 11.33 16.92
C LEU A 353 23.83 10.87 17.02
N THR A 354 22.89 11.77 16.71
CA THR A 354 21.46 11.53 16.57
C THR A 354 21.16 10.33 15.69
N ALA A 355 21.82 10.22 14.53
CA ALA A 355 21.68 9.07 13.61
C ALA A 355 22.03 7.72 14.27
N TYR A 356 22.84 7.71 15.33
CA TYR A 356 23.29 6.47 15.95
C TYR A 356 22.19 5.78 16.77
N SER A 357 21.20 6.51 17.27
CA SER A 357 20.15 6.00 18.16
C SER A 357 18.74 6.09 17.58
N ASP A 358 18.60 6.48 16.32
CA ASP A 358 17.30 6.56 15.65
C ASP A 358 16.70 5.17 15.38
N ILE A 359 15.55 4.91 15.99
CA ILE A 359 14.88 3.61 15.91
C ILE A 359 14.03 3.43 14.64
N LEU A 360 13.95 4.40 13.72
CA LEU A 360 13.38 4.18 12.38
C LEU A 360 14.30 3.34 11.48
N HIS A 361 15.58 3.19 11.83
CA HIS A 361 16.52 2.29 11.14
C HIS A 361 17.23 1.28 12.07
N LEU A 362 17.05 1.36 13.39
CA LEU A 362 17.56 0.34 14.32
C LEU A 362 16.57 -0.82 14.45
N ARG A 363 17.01 -2.06 14.22
CA ARG A 363 16.16 -3.28 14.32
C ARG A 363 16.77 -4.34 15.25
N PRO A 364 15.98 -5.18 15.95
CA PRO A 364 16.53 -6.30 16.69
C PRO A 364 16.96 -7.42 15.74
N THR A 365 18.22 -7.85 15.82
CA THR A 365 18.77 -8.92 14.98
C THR A 365 19.63 -9.85 15.81
N ASP A 366 19.70 -11.13 15.44
CA ASP A 366 20.63 -12.09 16.03
C ASP A 366 22.10 -11.61 15.93
N ILE A 367 22.88 -11.72 17.01
CA ILE A 367 24.24 -11.14 17.07
C ILE A 367 25.16 -11.72 16.00
N SER A 368 25.13 -13.02 15.73
CA SER A 368 25.99 -13.61 14.70
C SER A 368 25.52 -13.28 13.28
N VAL A 369 24.21 -13.15 13.05
CA VAL A 369 23.69 -12.67 11.76
C VAL A 369 24.05 -11.20 11.52
N ASN A 370 23.86 -10.32 12.50
CA ASN A 370 24.28 -8.91 12.42
C ASN A 370 25.81 -8.83 12.18
N SER A 371 26.61 -9.60 12.92
CA SER A 371 28.06 -9.64 12.69
C SER A 371 28.45 -10.13 11.29
N SER A 372 27.63 -10.98 10.67
CA SER A 372 27.87 -11.47 9.30
C SER A 372 27.49 -10.43 8.25
N ARG A 373 26.44 -9.63 8.50
CA ARG A 373 26.08 -8.47 7.68
C ARG A 373 27.14 -7.37 7.76
N GLY A 374 27.64 -7.11 8.98
CA GLY A 374 28.71 -6.16 9.23
C GLY A 374 28.39 -4.75 8.74
N ASN A 375 29.13 -4.31 7.73
CA ASN A 375 29.04 -3.00 7.10
C ASN A 375 28.83 -3.10 5.59
N LEU A 376 28.33 -4.25 5.13
CA LEU A 376 28.13 -4.51 3.71
C LEU A 376 26.95 -3.68 3.19
N ASP A 377 27.12 -3.22 1.95
CA ASP A 377 26.07 -2.56 1.19
C ASP A 377 24.94 -3.55 0.88
N PHE A 378 23.75 -3.04 0.56
CA PHE A 378 22.62 -3.89 0.19
C PHE A 378 22.58 -4.09 -1.32
N ASP A 379 22.56 -5.35 -1.76
CA ASP A 379 22.45 -5.77 -3.15
C ASP A 379 21.89 -7.19 -3.23
N PHE A 380 21.61 -7.69 -4.44
CA PHE A 380 21.45 -9.11 -4.69
C PHE A 380 22.78 -9.82 -4.50
N SER A 381 22.76 -10.92 -3.75
CA SER A 381 23.97 -11.63 -3.33
C SER A 381 23.88 -13.13 -3.56
N ASP A 382 25.02 -13.78 -3.78
CA ASP A 382 25.04 -15.12 -4.34
C ASP A 382 24.98 -16.26 -3.32
N SER A 383 25.56 -16.11 -2.12
CA SER A 383 25.72 -17.23 -1.18
C SER A 383 24.79 -17.12 0.02
N ALA A 384 23.99 -18.16 0.29
CA ALA A 384 23.14 -18.19 1.48
C ALA A 384 23.96 -18.06 2.77
N LEU A 385 23.52 -17.20 3.69
CA LEU A 385 24.14 -17.07 5.00
C LEU A 385 23.86 -18.33 5.83
N SER A 386 24.91 -19.03 6.28
CA SER A 386 24.78 -20.37 6.87
C SER A 386 23.80 -20.47 8.05
N GLU A 387 23.72 -19.43 8.88
CA GLU A 387 22.87 -19.43 10.08
C GLU A 387 21.43 -18.96 9.81
N ALA A 388 21.26 -18.14 8.77
CA ALA A 388 19.96 -17.62 8.35
C ALA A 388 19.83 -17.71 6.81
N PRO A 389 19.64 -18.91 6.24
CA PRO A 389 19.82 -19.17 4.81
C PRO A 389 18.86 -18.47 3.85
N LEU A 390 17.82 -17.81 4.39
CA LEU A 390 16.94 -16.93 3.62
C LEU A 390 17.59 -15.59 3.28
N ASN A 391 18.67 -15.22 3.99
CA ASN A 391 19.54 -14.11 3.64
C ASN A 391 20.72 -14.62 2.83
N ARG A 392 21.32 -13.75 2.01
CA ARG A 392 22.49 -14.06 1.19
C ARG A 392 23.57 -13.02 1.45
N VAL A 393 24.82 -13.43 1.30
CA VAL A 393 26.01 -12.62 1.58
C VAL A 393 27.14 -13.02 0.66
N ASP A 394 27.94 -12.05 0.23
CA ASP A 394 29.19 -12.24 -0.49
C ASP A 394 30.25 -11.27 0.02
N GLY A 395 31.25 -10.95 -0.81
CA GLY A 395 32.43 -10.19 -0.37
C GLY A 395 32.18 -8.71 -0.17
N ASP A 396 31.12 -8.16 -0.77
CA ASP A 396 30.84 -6.72 -0.83
C ASP A 396 29.36 -6.37 -0.63
N SER A 397 28.46 -7.35 -0.53
CA SER A 397 27.04 -7.11 -0.33
C SER A 397 26.32 -8.10 0.59
N PHE A 398 25.18 -7.64 1.10
CA PHE A 398 24.21 -8.43 1.85
C PHE A 398 22.82 -8.33 1.22
N GLU A 399 22.17 -9.47 1.03
CA GLU A 399 20.78 -9.57 0.60
C GLU A 399 19.92 -10.10 1.76
N PRO A 400 19.00 -9.30 2.33
CA PRO A 400 18.12 -9.79 3.38
C PRO A 400 17.07 -10.75 2.82
N ARG A 401 16.40 -11.50 3.70
CA ARG A 401 15.23 -12.33 3.34
C ARG A 401 14.15 -11.48 2.64
N ASP A 402 13.40 -12.10 1.73
CA ASP A 402 12.45 -11.38 0.88
C ASP A 402 11.45 -10.50 1.63
N ALA A 403 10.91 -11.00 2.75
CA ALA A 403 9.87 -10.33 3.53
C ALA A 403 10.37 -9.19 4.45
N VAL A 404 11.58 -8.66 4.24
CA VAL A 404 12.04 -7.39 4.85
C VAL A 404 12.85 -6.54 3.87
N LYS A 405 12.81 -6.86 2.58
CA LYS A 405 13.55 -6.11 1.56
C LYS A 405 13.01 -4.68 1.44
N GLY A 406 11.69 -4.53 1.53
CA GLY A 406 10.98 -3.26 1.53
C GLY A 406 11.25 -2.45 2.80
N ASP A 407 11.21 -3.10 3.97
CA ASP A 407 11.60 -2.50 5.25
C ASP A 407 13.01 -1.92 5.20
N VAL A 408 13.97 -2.70 4.68
CA VAL A 408 15.35 -2.25 4.51
C VAL A 408 15.37 -1.03 3.59
N ALA A 409 14.73 -1.11 2.43
CA ALA A 409 14.68 0.01 1.49
C ALA A 409 14.12 1.28 2.13
N ARG A 410 12.96 1.21 2.81
CA ARG A 410 12.33 2.37 3.44
C ARG A 410 13.13 2.93 4.61
N SER A 411 13.80 2.10 5.41
CA SER A 411 14.76 2.58 6.42
C SER A 411 15.95 3.30 5.78
N MET A 412 16.46 2.82 4.65
CA MET A 412 17.58 3.45 3.94
C MET A 412 17.18 4.77 3.28
N LEU A 413 16.03 4.83 2.60
CA LEU A 413 15.47 6.06 2.01
C LEU A 413 15.22 7.12 3.08
N TYR A 414 14.70 6.69 4.24
CA TYR A 414 14.51 7.56 5.40
C TYR A 414 15.83 8.18 5.88
N MET A 415 16.89 7.39 6.02
CA MET A 415 18.18 7.88 6.53
C MET A 415 18.79 8.95 5.61
N ASP A 416 18.67 8.77 4.29
CA ASP A 416 19.13 9.75 3.30
C ASP A 416 18.35 11.08 3.36
N VAL A 417 17.04 11.01 3.61
CA VAL A 417 16.22 12.23 3.73
C VAL A 417 16.37 12.89 5.08
N ARG A 418 16.42 12.14 6.18
CA ARG A 418 16.51 12.71 7.53
C ARG A 418 17.88 13.31 7.82
N TYR A 419 18.96 12.71 7.33
CA TYR A 419 20.33 13.13 7.66
C TYR A 419 21.04 13.69 6.42
N ASP A 420 20.49 14.76 5.86
CA ASP A 420 20.98 15.45 4.65
C ASP A 420 22.15 16.42 4.90
N GLY A 421 22.70 16.43 6.12
CA GLY A 421 23.76 17.33 6.57
C GLY A 421 23.36 18.79 6.79
N ASN A 422 22.08 19.15 6.63
CA ASN A 422 21.60 20.54 6.76
C ASN A 422 20.86 20.82 8.07
N THR A 423 20.57 19.81 8.89
CA THR A 423 19.98 19.97 10.23
C THR A 423 20.86 20.82 11.14
N ALA A 424 20.26 21.86 11.74
CA ALA A 424 20.98 22.80 12.59
C ALA A 424 21.42 22.15 13.92
N GLY A 425 22.72 21.93 14.09
CA GLY A 425 23.31 21.40 15.32
C GLY A 425 23.67 19.92 15.26
N ASP A 426 23.28 19.23 14.18
CA ASP A 426 23.79 17.89 13.87
C ASP A 426 25.28 17.99 13.46
N THR A 427 26.03 16.94 13.77
CA THR A 427 27.48 16.82 13.48
C THR A 427 27.81 15.61 12.62
N GLU A 428 26.78 14.88 12.23
CA GLU A 428 26.76 13.83 11.23
C GLU A 428 27.13 14.37 9.86
N ASP A 429 27.76 13.52 9.05
CA ASP A 429 27.93 13.81 7.64
C ASP A 429 26.57 13.72 6.90
N ASP A 430 26.48 14.35 5.74
CA ASP A 430 25.37 14.17 4.79
C ASP A 430 25.34 12.71 4.31
N LEU A 431 24.29 11.99 4.70
CA LEU A 431 24.08 10.59 4.36
C LEU A 431 23.39 10.49 3.01
N VAL A 432 24.08 9.90 2.02
CA VAL A 432 23.58 9.88 0.64
C VAL A 432 23.48 8.47 0.07
N LEU A 433 22.32 8.11 -0.45
CA LEU A 433 22.13 6.93 -1.26
C LEU A 433 22.70 7.15 -2.66
N VAL A 434 23.55 6.21 -3.10
CA VAL A 434 24.18 6.22 -4.41
C VAL A 434 23.91 4.91 -5.15
N ASN A 435 23.93 4.96 -6.48
CA ASN A 435 23.69 3.78 -7.31
C ASN A 435 24.98 2.99 -7.61
N ARG A 436 25.76 2.69 -6.58
CA ARG A 436 26.96 1.84 -6.62
C ARG A 436 27.25 1.30 -5.23
N LEU A 437 28.01 0.21 -5.13
CA LEU A 437 28.53 -0.21 -3.83
C LEU A 437 29.53 0.83 -3.30
N THR A 438 29.54 0.96 -1.98
CA THR A 438 30.34 1.94 -1.25
C THR A 438 31.31 1.26 -0.29
N SER A 439 32.04 2.07 0.49
CA SER A 439 32.91 1.60 1.55
C SER A 439 32.80 2.50 2.77
N THR A 440 33.32 2.08 3.92
CA THR A 440 33.20 2.84 5.19
C THR A 440 33.95 4.17 5.23
N SER A 441 34.60 4.59 4.15
CA SER A 441 35.29 5.88 4.08
C SER A 441 34.41 7.01 3.55
N GLU A 442 33.15 6.72 3.21
CA GLU A 442 32.18 7.69 2.70
C GLU A 442 30.87 7.62 3.50
N ALA A 443 30.22 8.77 3.66
CA ALA A 443 28.88 8.90 4.23
C ALA A 443 27.82 8.56 3.19
N ALA A 444 28.01 7.44 2.49
CA ALA A 444 27.15 7.03 1.40
C ALA A 444 26.87 5.54 1.48
N PHE A 445 25.75 5.13 0.88
CA PHE A 445 25.33 3.73 0.83
C PHE A 445 24.72 3.41 -0.52
N GLY A 446 24.88 2.19 -1.01
CA GLY A 446 24.19 1.70 -2.20
C GLY A 446 23.74 0.25 -2.07
N LYS A 447 23.10 -0.30 -3.10
CA LYS A 447 22.77 0.34 -4.39
C LYS A 447 21.35 0.93 -4.38
N LEU A 448 21.22 2.25 -4.62
CA LEU A 448 19.92 2.93 -4.65
C LEU A 448 18.88 2.24 -5.57
N CYS A 449 19.28 1.81 -6.77
CA CYS A 449 18.34 1.14 -7.67
C CYS A 449 17.82 -0.19 -7.15
N VAL A 450 18.64 -0.92 -6.38
CA VAL A 450 18.22 -2.17 -5.76
C VAL A 450 17.27 -1.89 -4.61
N LEU A 451 17.54 -0.86 -3.80
CA LEU A 451 16.64 -0.42 -2.74
C LEU A 451 15.29 0.02 -3.30
N LEU A 452 15.26 0.82 -4.37
CA LEU A 452 14.01 1.20 -5.03
C LEU A 452 13.27 -0.01 -5.61
N GLN A 453 13.98 -0.99 -6.17
CA GLN A 453 13.37 -2.23 -6.63
C GLN A 453 12.75 -3.03 -5.47
N TRP A 454 13.44 -3.11 -4.33
CA TRP A 454 12.97 -3.81 -3.15
C TRP A 454 11.77 -3.13 -2.51
N HIS A 455 11.77 -1.80 -2.42
CA HIS A 455 10.62 -1.00 -1.98
C HIS A 455 9.34 -1.34 -2.76
N GLU A 456 9.44 -1.46 -4.08
CA GLU A 456 8.29 -1.80 -4.93
C GLU A 456 7.88 -3.27 -4.86
N SER A 457 8.85 -4.16 -4.63
CA SER A 457 8.62 -5.62 -4.63
C SER A 457 8.08 -6.13 -3.29
N ASP A 458 8.32 -5.41 -2.21
CA ASP A 458 7.93 -5.73 -0.83
C ASP A 458 7.17 -4.53 -0.21
N PRO A 459 5.84 -4.43 -0.47
CA PRO A 459 5.01 -3.34 0.00
C PRO A 459 4.93 -3.26 1.53
N VAL A 460 4.52 -2.10 2.04
CA VAL A 460 4.33 -1.87 3.48
C VAL A 460 3.25 -2.80 4.05
N ASP A 461 3.59 -3.54 5.10
CA ASP A 461 2.69 -4.44 5.83
C ASP A 461 2.21 -3.85 7.18
N ASP A 462 1.34 -4.58 7.88
CA ASP A 462 0.80 -4.15 9.18
C ASP A 462 1.85 -4.08 10.28
N PHE A 463 2.85 -4.96 10.24
CA PHE A 463 3.91 -4.97 11.24
C PHE A 463 4.73 -3.67 11.13
N GLU A 464 5.05 -3.28 9.90
CA GLU A 464 5.81 -2.07 9.60
C GLU A 464 5.01 -0.78 9.90
N ARG A 465 3.70 -0.74 9.57
CA ARG A 465 2.80 0.37 9.96
C ARG A 465 2.73 0.55 11.47
N ARG A 466 2.44 -0.53 12.20
CA ARG A 466 2.38 -0.53 13.67
C ARG A 466 3.73 -0.12 14.28
N ARG A 467 4.83 -0.58 13.69
CA ARG A 467 6.17 -0.17 14.13
C ARG A 467 6.37 1.33 13.96
N ASN A 468 6.03 1.90 12.81
CA ASN A 468 6.17 3.33 12.55
C ASN A 468 5.37 4.19 13.55
N GLU A 469 4.16 3.73 13.90
CA GLU A 469 3.33 4.33 14.96
C GLU A 469 4.00 4.24 16.34
N ARG A 470 4.47 3.06 16.74
CA ARG A 470 5.14 2.87 18.03
C ARG A 470 6.43 3.67 18.16
N VAL A 471 7.14 3.91 17.06
CA VAL A 471 8.33 4.76 17.06
C VAL A 471 7.98 6.24 17.32
N TYR A 472 6.88 6.72 16.75
CA TYR A 472 6.39 8.09 16.98
C TYR A 472 6.15 8.40 18.46
N GLU A 473 5.65 7.42 19.23
CA GLU A 473 5.44 7.57 20.67
C GLU A 473 6.75 7.96 21.40
N PHE A 474 7.91 7.41 21.00
CA PHE A 474 9.18 7.63 21.69
C PHE A 474 10.09 8.68 21.06
N GLN A 475 10.01 8.87 19.74
CA GLN A 475 10.86 9.81 19.00
C GLN A 475 10.11 11.01 18.42
N GLY A 476 8.78 10.98 18.32
CA GLY A 476 7.98 12.09 17.78
C GLY A 476 8.09 12.31 16.27
N ASN A 477 8.83 11.45 15.57
CA ASN A 477 8.92 11.44 14.12
C ASN A 477 8.54 10.07 13.55
N ARG A 478 8.19 10.06 12.26
CA ARG A 478 7.80 8.87 11.50
C ARG A 478 8.61 8.76 10.22
N ASN A 479 8.72 7.55 9.69
CA ASN A 479 9.27 7.33 8.36
C ASN A 479 8.17 7.56 7.31
N PRO A 480 8.25 8.64 6.50
CA PRO A 480 7.22 8.95 5.53
C PRO A 480 7.19 7.96 4.36
N PHE A 481 8.25 7.19 4.10
CA PHE A 481 8.23 6.18 3.06
C PHE A 481 7.39 4.94 3.44
N ILE A 482 7.02 4.80 4.71
CA ILE A 482 6.04 3.82 5.20
C ILE A 482 4.62 4.36 5.04
N ASP A 483 4.38 5.60 5.49
CA ASP A 483 3.03 6.19 5.49
C ASP A 483 2.62 6.72 4.09
N LYS A 484 3.59 7.05 3.23
CA LYS A 484 3.43 7.54 1.84
C LYS A 484 4.46 6.90 0.89
N PRO A 485 4.31 5.61 0.56
CA PRO A 485 5.29 4.86 -0.25
C PRO A 485 5.62 5.46 -1.62
N GLU A 486 4.71 6.24 -2.19
CA GLU A 486 4.89 6.94 -3.47
C GLU A 486 6.07 7.92 -3.45
N LEU A 487 6.44 8.45 -2.27
CA LEU A 487 7.56 9.39 -2.11
C LEU A 487 8.90 8.85 -2.60
N ALA A 488 9.11 7.53 -2.50
CA ALA A 488 10.36 6.90 -2.95
C ALA A 488 10.61 7.20 -4.44
N SER A 489 9.56 7.05 -5.26
CA SER A 489 9.63 7.32 -6.70
C SER A 489 9.72 8.82 -7.02
N LEU A 490 9.08 9.67 -6.22
CA LEU A 490 9.04 11.12 -6.43
C LEU A 490 10.36 11.81 -6.05
N ILE A 491 11.03 11.35 -4.99
CA ILE A 491 12.26 11.95 -4.48
C ILE A 491 13.50 11.39 -5.19
N PHE A 492 13.61 10.06 -5.32
CA PHE A 492 14.87 9.46 -5.76
C PHE A 492 14.95 9.27 -7.27
N ASN A 493 13.82 9.08 -7.96
CA ASN A 493 13.63 9.04 -9.43
C ASN A 493 14.88 8.71 -10.29
N GLU A 494 15.67 7.70 -9.89
CA GLU A 494 16.98 7.43 -10.46
C GLU A 494 16.81 6.60 -11.75
N SER A 495 17.58 6.92 -12.79
CA SER A 495 17.55 6.19 -14.05
C SER A 495 18.30 4.86 -13.91
N CYS A 496 17.60 3.83 -13.41
CA CYS A 496 18.13 2.49 -13.18
C CYS A 496 18.27 1.65 -14.46
N ASP A 497 18.99 2.17 -15.47
CA ASP A 497 19.10 1.57 -16.81
C ASP A 497 20.09 0.40 -16.92
N GLY A 498 20.75 0.02 -15.81
CA GLY A 498 21.68 -1.12 -15.77
C GLY A 498 22.99 -0.88 -16.54
N THR A 499 23.30 0.34 -16.99
CA THR A 499 24.59 0.65 -17.64
C THR A 499 25.73 0.96 -16.67
N GLY A 500 25.48 0.83 -15.37
CA GLY A 500 26.48 0.93 -14.29
C GLY A 500 27.50 -0.21 -14.30
N GLY A 501 28.23 -0.32 -15.40
CA GLY A 501 29.50 -1.00 -15.42
C GLY A 501 30.45 -0.27 -14.50
N ASP A 502 31.08 -1.04 -13.62
CA ASP A 502 32.39 -0.77 -13.07
C ASP A 502 33.29 -0.09 -14.12
N THR A 503 33.49 1.21 -13.96
CA THR A 503 34.71 1.86 -14.39
C THR A 503 35.19 2.74 -13.25
N GLY A 504 36.00 2.15 -12.37
CA GLY A 504 36.98 2.92 -11.62
C GLY A 504 37.75 3.88 -12.55
N GLY A 505 37.79 5.16 -12.18
CA GLY A 505 38.41 6.20 -12.99
C GLY A 505 38.29 7.59 -12.39
N ASP A 506 39.10 7.84 -11.37
CA ASP A 506 39.73 9.13 -11.02
C ASP A 506 39.47 10.32 -11.97
N THR A 507 38.87 11.40 -11.44
CA THR A 507 39.57 12.68 -11.27
C THR A 507 38.90 13.52 -10.19
N GLY A 508 39.56 13.62 -9.04
CA GLY A 508 39.32 14.70 -8.10
C GLY A 508 39.90 16.04 -8.59
N GLY A 509 39.29 17.13 -8.10
CA GLY A 509 39.88 18.47 -8.00
C GLY A 509 39.43 19.47 -9.07
N ASP A 510 38.69 20.51 -8.68
CA ASP A 510 39.29 21.84 -8.52
C ASP A 510 38.35 22.79 -7.77
N THR A 511 38.97 23.65 -6.99
CA THR A 511 38.41 24.69 -6.13
C THR A 511 38.29 26.03 -6.86
N GLY A 512 37.12 26.67 -6.76
CA GLY A 512 36.97 28.13 -6.72
C GLY A 512 37.09 28.92 -8.03
N GLY A 513 36.12 29.82 -8.28
CA GLY A 513 36.23 30.83 -9.34
C GLY A 513 34.93 31.53 -9.71
N ASP A 514 34.55 32.51 -8.89
CA ASP A 514 33.63 33.62 -9.17
C ASP A 514 33.73 34.16 -10.62
N THR A 515 32.59 34.29 -11.32
CA THR A 515 32.21 35.54 -12.02
C THR A 515 30.71 35.57 -12.30
N GLY A 516 30.03 36.55 -11.71
CA GLY A 516 28.60 36.77 -11.87
C GLY A 516 28.11 37.17 -13.27
N GLY A 517 26.79 37.09 -13.41
CA GLY A 517 25.98 37.58 -14.51
C GLY A 517 24.51 37.64 -14.07
N ASP A 518 24.21 38.69 -13.32
CA ASP A 518 22.89 39.17 -12.89
C ASP A 518 21.92 39.34 -14.07
N THR A 519 20.69 38.82 -13.93
CA THR A 519 19.45 39.62 -13.99
C THR A 519 18.34 38.90 -13.21
N GLY A 520 18.07 39.37 -12.00
CA GLY A 520 16.85 39.03 -11.26
C GLY A 520 15.57 39.58 -11.90
N GLY A 521 14.41 39.09 -11.44
CA GLY A 521 13.11 39.66 -11.80
C GLY A 521 11.88 38.78 -11.52
N ASP A 522 11.68 38.40 -10.26
CA ASP A 522 10.46 38.59 -9.48
C ASP A 522 9.05 38.24 -10.06
N THR A 523 8.36 37.41 -9.25
CA THR A 523 6.92 37.31 -8.91
C THR A 523 5.80 37.45 -9.95
N GLY A 524 4.89 36.47 -9.86
CA GLY A 524 3.46 36.74 -9.72
C GLY A 524 2.57 36.24 -10.84
N GLY A 525 1.89 35.12 -10.56
CA GLY A 525 0.55 34.76 -11.01
C GLY A 525 0.23 34.79 -12.51
N ASP A 526 -0.03 33.61 -13.07
CA ASP A 526 -1.22 33.46 -13.92
C ASP A 526 -1.75 32.02 -13.93
N THR A 527 -3.05 31.93 -13.72
CA THR A 527 -3.94 30.79 -13.88
C THR A 527 -4.22 30.57 -15.36
N GLY A 528 -3.77 29.46 -15.96
CA GLY A 528 -4.11 29.21 -17.37
C GLY A 528 -3.58 27.91 -17.93
N GLY A 529 -4.48 26.92 -17.98
CA GLY A 529 -4.31 25.56 -18.51
C GLY A 529 -3.28 25.34 -19.61
N ASP A 530 -2.36 24.40 -19.34
CA ASP A 530 -1.96 23.47 -20.38
C ASP A 530 -3.06 22.40 -20.50
N THR A 531 -3.81 22.46 -21.60
CA THR A 531 -4.92 21.56 -21.91
C THR A 531 -4.52 20.50 -22.92
N THR A 532 -3.21 20.32 -23.17
CA THR A 532 -2.72 19.28 -24.07
C THR A 532 -2.37 18.01 -23.30
N PRO A 533 -2.99 16.86 -23.63
CA PRO A 533 -2.63 15.58 -23.03
C PRO A 533 -1.15 15.26 -23.27
N SER A 534 -0.42 14.95 -22.21
CA SER A 534 0.94 14.40 -22.31
C SER A 534 0.92 13.12 -23.14
N THR A 535 2.00 12.84 -23.90
CA THR A 535 2.11 11.59 -24.66
C THR A 535 2.10 10.34 -23.77
N SER A 536 2.45 10.48 -22.49
CA SER A 536 2.39 9.41 -21.49
C SER A 536 0.99 9.23 -20.87
N SER A 537 0.00 10.04 -21.25
CA SER A 537 -1.40 9.83 -20.82
C SER A 537 -2.04 8.60 -21.47
N ILE A 538 -1.46 8.10 -22.57
CA ILE A 538 -1.78 6.79 -23.14
C ILE A 538 -0.73 5.79 -22.67
N TYR A 539 -1.19 4.71 -22.04
CA TYR A 539 -0.33 3.64 -21.57
C TYR A 539 -1.04 2.30 -21.59
N ILE A 540 -0.27 1.22 -21.50
CA ILE A 540 -0.73 -0.16 -21.43
C ILE A 540 -1.33 -0.40 -20.04
N SER A 541 -2.64 -0.59 -19.99
CA SER A 541 -3.41 -0.86 -18.77
C SER A 541 -3.62 -2.35 -18.52
N GLU A 542 -3.61 -3.18 -19.55
CA GLU A 542 -3.80 -4.62 -19.43
C GLU A 542 -2.96 -5.40 -20.46
N TYR A 543 -2.42 -6.53 -20.03
CA TYR A 543 -1.73 -7.51 -20.84
C TYR A 543 -2.32 -8.90 -20.59
N ILE A 544 -2.62 -9.63 -21.65
CA ILE A 544 -3.15 -11.00 -21.57
C ILE A 544 -2.28 -11.90 -22.44
N GLU A 545 -1.66 -12.91 -21.83
CA GLU A 545 -1.07 -14.07 -22.50
C GLU A 545 -1.72 -15.33 -21.93
N GLY A 546 -2.68 -15.88 -22.65
CA GLY A 546 -3.37 -17.11 -22.31
C GLY A 546 -2.99 -18.26 -23.23
N GLY A 547 -3.57 -19.43 -22.98
CA GLY A 547 -3.29 -20.62 -23.77
C GLY A 547 -3.50 -20.42 -25.28
N GLY A 548 -2.49 -20.79 -26.08
CA GLY A 548 -2.55 -20.77 -27.54
C GLY A 548 -2.43 -19.35 -28.13
N PHE A 549 -3.52 -18.85 -28.72
CA PHE A 549 -3.57 -17.53 -29.36
C PHE A 549 -4.39 -16.51 -28.56
N ASN A 550 -4.77 -16.81 -27.32
CA ASN A 550 -5.52 -15.91 -26.45
C ASN A 550 -4.60 -14.80 -25.92
N LYS A 551 -4.30 -13.83 -26.78
CA LYS A 551 -3.35 -12.76 -26.53
C LYS A 551 -4.03 -11.42 -26.73
N GLY A 552 -3.80 -10.49 -25.81
CA GLY A 552 -4.40 -9.15 -25.86
C GLY A 552 -3.60 -8.08 -25.14
N ILE A 553 -3.81 -6.84 -25.56
CA ILE A 553 -3.29 -5.62 -24.92
C ILE A 553 -4.45 -4.62 -24.81
N GLU A 554 -4.55 -3.94 -23.68
CA GLU A 554 -5.40 -2.76 -23.50
C GLU A 554 -4.54 -1.52 -23.31
N LEU A 555 -4.89 -0.43 -23.99
CA LEU A 555 -4.36 0.90 -23.75
C LEU A 555 -5.43 1.74 -23.05
N PHE A 556 -5.06 2.50 -22.04
CA PHE A 556 -5.93 3.44 -21.33
C PHE A 556 -5.48 4.88 -21.55
N ASN A 557 -6.46 5.79 -21.62
CA ASN A 557 -6.23 7.23 -21.63
C ASN A 557 -6.56 7.83 -20.26
N SER A 558 -5.54 8.15 -19.47
CA SER A 558 -5.71 8.80 -18.16
C SER A 558 -5.96 10.30 -18.23
N SER A 559 -5.83 10.93 -19.40
CA SER A 559 -6.06 12.36 -19.51
C SER A 559 -7.54 12.71 -19.39
N THR A 560 -7.79 13.97 -19.05
CA THR A 560 -9.14 14.55 -18.98
C THR A 560 -9.72 14.94 -20.35
N GLN A 561 -8.99 14.63 -21.44
CA GLN A 561 -9.39 14.94 -22.82
C GLN A 561 -9.26 13.72 -23.73
N PRO A 562 -9.97 13.67 -24.87
CA PRO A 562 -9.73 12.63 -25.86
C PRO A 562 -8.32 12.75 -26.47
N VAL A 563 -7.61 11.63 -26.62
CA VAL A 563 -6.25 11.58 -27.19
C VAL A 563 -6.26 10.85 -28.52
N SER A 564 -5.69 11.47 -29.54
CA SER A 564 -5.47 10.85 -30.85
C SER A 564 -4.30 9.87 -30.79
N LEU A 565 -4.48 8.68 -31.36
CA LEU A 565 -3.41 7.68 -31.48
C LEU A 565 -2.53 7.90 -32.73
N ALA A 566 -2.74 8.98 -33.48
CA ALA A 566 -1.88 9.32 -34.61
C ALA A 566 -0.43 9.55 -34.13
N GLY A 567 0.51 8.80 -34.70
CA GLY A 567 1.92 8.83 -34.29
C GLY A 567 2.26 7.88 -33.15
N TYR A 568 1.29 7.15 -32.60
CA TYR A 568 1.55 6.03 -31.71
C TYR A 568 1.81 4.74 -32.48
N GLU A 569 2.67 3.90 -31.92
CA GLU A 569 3.01 2.58 -32.43
C GLU A 569 3.06 1.59 -31.26
N LEU A 570 2.45 0.41 -31.44
CA LEU A 570 2.68 -0.74 -30.56
C LEU A 570 3.74 -1.64 -31.17
N VAL A 571 4.76 -1.98 -30.40
CA VAL A 571 5.94 -2.69 -30.90
C VAL A 571 6.18 -3.94 -30.08
N LEU A 572 6.50 -5.04 -30.76
CA LEU A 572 6.93 -6.29 -30.17
C LEU A 572 8.38 -6.60 -30.60
N LEU A 573 9.23 -6.87 -29.62
CA LEU A 573 10.55 -7.45 -29.80
C LEU A 573 10.56 -8.83 -29.16
N SER A 574 10.75 -9.85 -29.98
CA SER A 574 10.56 -11.22 -29.52
C SER A 574 11.77 -11.73 -28.75
N ASN A 575 11.56 -12.53 -27.70
CA ASN A 575 12.59 -13.41 -27.14
C ASN A 575 13.94 -12.72 -26.79
N GLY A 576 13.91 -11.47 -26.31
CA GLY A 576 15.10 -10.69 -25.97
C GLY A 576 15.84 -10.06 -27.17
N GLU A 577 15.22 -9.98 -28.34
CA GLU A 577 15.79 -9.24 -29.49
C GLU A 577 15.95 -7.75 -29.18
N THR A 578 16.96 -7.12 -29.79
CA THR A 578 17.31 -5.71 -29.56
C THR A 578 17.62 -4.92 -30.83
N ALA A 579 17.69 -5.57 -32.00
CA ALA A 579 17.98 -4.85 -33.24
C ALA A 579 16.71 -4.24 -33.83
N ASP A 580 16.84 -3.03 -34.39
CA ASP A 580 15.71 -2.31 -35.02
C ASP A 580 15.03 -3.12 -36.13
N ALA A 581 15.78 -3.98 -36.82
CA ALA A 581 15.25 -4.83 -37.89
C ALA A 581 14.29 -5.93 -37.37
N ASP A 582 14.35 -6.25 -36.08
CA ASP A 582 13.54 -7.28 -35.44
C ASP A 582 12.27 -6.72 -34.78
N ARG A 583 12.12 -5.39 -34.77
CA ARG A 583 10.92 -4.71 -34.27
C ARG A 583 9.72 -5.04 -35.14
N LYS A 584 8.69 -5.66 -34.56
CA LYS A 584 7.39 -5.83 -35.18
C LYS A 584 6.52 -4.64 -34.78
N VAL A 585 6.21 -3.77 -35.73
CA VAL A 585 5.57 -2.47 -35.46
C VAL A 585 4.14 -2.47 -35.99
N LEU A 586 3.19 -2.02 -35.16
CA LEU A 586 1.82 -1.72 -35.53
C LEU A 586 1.56 -0.23 -35.30
N ALA A 587 1.45 0.54 -36.38
CA ALA A 587 1.02 1.93 -36.29
C ALA A 587 -0.44 1.99 -35.82
N LEU A 588 -0.71 2.87 -34.87
CA LEU A 588 -2.04 3.04 -34.28
C LEU A 588 -2.78 4.19 -34.94
N GLU A 589 -4.11 4.12 -34.88
CA GLU A 589 -5.00 5.15 -35.40
C GLU A 589 -6.26 5.26 -34.53
N GLY A 590 -7.03 6.33 -34.73
CA GLY A 590 -8.24 6.60 -33.95
C GLY A 590 -8.01 7.50 -32.75
N THR A 591 -8.97 7.53 -31.84
CA THR A 591 -8.98 8.42 -30.68
C THR A 591 -9.55 7.67 -29.48
N ILE A 592 -8.87 7.74 -28.35
CA ILE A 592 -9.36 7.21 -27.07
C ILE A 592 -10.01 8.36 -26.29
N PRO A 593 -11.29 8.27 -25.90
CA PRO A 593 -11.91 9.28 -25.03
C PRO A 593 -11.16 9.45 -23.69
N ALA A 594 -11.38 10.56 -23.00
CA ALA A 594 -10.89 10.74 -21.63
C ALA A 594 -11.37 9.59 -20.72
N GLY A 595 -10.47 8.95 -19.97
CA GLY A 595 -10.78 7.77 -19.17
C GLY A 595 -11.24 6.55 -19.97
N GLY A 596 -11.04 6.53 -21.29
CA GLY A 596 -11.42 5.43 -22.18
C GLY A 596 -10.28 4.44 -22.42
N VAL A 597 -10.61 3.34 -23.10
CA VAL A 597 -9.64 2.28 -23.47
C VAL A 597 -9.66 1.96 -24.96
N ALA A 598 -8.55 1.43 -25.48
CA ALA A 598 -8.44 0.79 -26.78
C ALA A 598 -7.84 -0.61 -26.64
N THR A 599 -8.50 -1.61 -27.21
CA THR A 599 -8.09 -3.01 -27.08
C THR A 599 -7.52 -3.58 -28.38
N PHE A 600 -6.55 -4.47 -28.23
CA PHE A 600 -5.86 -5.16 -29.32
C PHE A 600 -5.82 -6.65 -29.03
N ALA A 601 -6.11 -7.48 -30.03
CA ALA A 601 -6.15 -8.94 -29.87
C ALA A 601 -5.54 -9.69 -31.04
N HIS A 602 -5.03 -10.90 -30.78
CA HIS A 602 -4.62 -11.80 -31.85
C HIS A 602 -5.83 -12.29 -32.66
N GLY A 603 -5.72 -12.36 -33.99
CA GLY A 603 -6.85 -12.71 -34.87
C GLY A 603 -7.37 -14.14 -34.78
N SER A 604 -6.72 -14.98 -33.97
CA SER A 604 -7.16 -16.35 -33.66
C SER A 604 -7.43 -16.57 -32.18
N ALA A 605 -7.52 -15.48 -31.39
CA ALA A 605 -7.95 -15.52 -30.01
C ALA A 605 -9.45 -15.84 -29.91
N ASP A 606 -9.91 -16.15 -28.69
CA ASP A 606 -11.32 -16.32 -28.37
C ASP A 606 -12.17 -15.10 -28.81
N ALA A 607 -13.45 -15.36 -29.12
CA ALA A 607 -14.40 -14.32 -29.50
C ALA A 607 -14.53 -13.21 -28.44
N LEU A 608 -14.37 -13.55 -27.16
CA LEU A 608 -14.40 -12.59 -26.05
C LEU A 608 -13.22 -11.60 -26.05
N LEU A 609 -12.08 -11.97 -26.65
CA LEU A 609 -10.92 -11.08 -26.81
C LEU A 609 -10.97 -10.30 -28.13
N THR A 610 -11.50 -10.91 -29.19
CA THR A 610 -11.54 -10.31 -30.54
C THR A 610 -12.72 -9.37 -30.77
N ALA A 611 -13.84 -9.55 -30.05
CA ALA A 611 -15.00 -8.69 -30.19
C ALA A 611 -14.70 -7.25 -29.74
N GLY A 612 -14.68 -6.31 -30.70
CA GLY A 612 -14.45 -4.88 -30.42
C GLY A 612 -12.98 -4.47 -30.37
N SER A 613 -12.04 -5.42 -30.47
CA SER A 613 -10.60 -5.16 -30.47
C SER A 613 -10.05 -4.94 -31.88
N THR A 614 -8.99 -4.14 -31.99
CA THR A 614 -8.18 -4.08 -33.20
C THR A 614 -7.41 -5.38 -33.35
N ILE A 615 -7.50 -6.02 -34.53
CA ILE A 615 -6.92 -7.34 -34.76
C ILE A 615 -5.52 -7.22 -35.37
N SER A 616 -4.53 -7.82 -34.71
CA SER A 616 -3.17 -7.95 -35.25
C SER A 616 -2.57 -9.31 -34.91
N THR A 617 -2.29 -10.12 -35.92
CA THR A 617 -1.58 -11.41 -35.76
C THR A 617 -0.06 -11.26 -35.80
N PHE A 618 0.43 -10.03 -36.00
CA PHE A 618 1.85 -9.73 -36.16
C PHE A 618 2.47 -9.23 -34.86
N VAL A 619 1.86 -8.22 -34.23
CA VAL A 619 2.35 -7.60 -32.98
C VAL A 619 1.74 -8.26 -31.75
N ILE A 620 0.46 -8.66 -31.77
CA ILE A 620 -0.18 -9.37 -30.64
C ILE A 620 0.14 -10.87 -30.73
N ASN A 621 1.43 -11.21 -30.80
CA ASN A 621 1.90 -12.59 -30.97
C ASN A 621 3.08 -12.93 -30.05
N PHE A 622 3.09 -12.34 -28.87
CA PHE A 622 4.02 -12.64 -27.78
C PHE A 622 3.68 -13.96 -27.07
N ASN A 623 4.60 -14.56 -26.33
CA ASN A 623 4.47 -15.84 -25.65
C ASN A 623 5.08 -15.83 -24.23
N GLY A 624 5.06 -14.66 -23.60
CA GLY A 624 5.41 -14.44 -22.19
C GLY A 624 6.88 -14.17 -21.89
N ASP A 625 7.77 -14.26 -22.87
CA ASP A 625 9.20 -13.94 -22.75
C ASP A 625 9.70 -12.85 -23.70
N ASP A 626 8.77 -12.08 -24.26
CA ASP A 626 9.04 -11.01 -25.20
C ASP A 626 9.01 -9.63 -24.53
N TYR A 627 9.46 -8.60 -25.25
CA TYR A 627 9.39 -7.20 -24.85
C TYR A 627 8.36 -6.47 -25.71
N ILE A 628 7.52 -5.65 -25.07
CA ILE A 628 6.49 -4.86 -25.74
C ILE A 628 6.68 -3.40 -25.35
N GLU A 629 6.64 -2.48 -26.32
CA GLU A 629 6.69 -1.04 -26.05
C GLU A 629 5.56 -0.32 -26.79
N LEU A 630 5.05 0.73 -26.15
CA LEU A 630 4.23 1.77 -26.77
C LEU A 630 5.15 2.95 -27.07
N VAL A 631 5.17 3.37 -28.32
CA VAL A 631 5.99 4.46 -28.82
C VAL A 631 5.09 5.57 -29.32
N ALA A 632 5.36 6.82 -28.95
CA ALA A 632 4.68 8.00 -29.48
C ALA A 632 5.71 8.91 -30.17
N ASN A 633 5.50 9.21 -31.45
CA ASN A 633 6.36 10.10 -32.25
C ASN A 633 7.85 9.71 -32.19
N GLY A 634 8.13 8.40 -32.15
CA GLY A 634 9.49 7.85 -32.08
C GLY A 634 10.11 7.81 -30.69
N GLN A 635 9.38 8.17 -29.63
CA GLN A 635 9.83 8.04 -28.23
C GLN A 635 9.03 6.95 -27.51
N VAL A 636 9.67 6.11 -26.71
CA VAL A 636 8.95 5.16 -25.85
C VAL A 636 8.17 5.96 -24.81
N VAL A 637 6.90 5.59 -24.63
CA VAL A 637 6.02 6.19 -23.61
C VAL A 637 5.54 5.17 -22.59
N ASP A 638 5.57 3.87 -22.93
CA ASP A 638 5.27 2.79 -22.00
C ASP A 638 5.88 1.47 -22.46
N ALA A 639 6.12 0.53 -21.55
CA ALA A 639 6.70 -0.77 -21.87
C ALA A 639 6.29 -1.92 -20.93
N LEU A 640 6.37 -3.15 -21.46
CA LEU A 640 6.20 -4.40 -20.74
C LEU A 640 7.33 -5.39 -21.06
N GLY A 641 7.85 -6.04 -20.02
CA GLY A 641 9.03 -6.90 -20.09
C GLY A 641 10.32 -6.12 -19.99
N THR A 642 11.45 -6.83 -19.94
CA THR A 642 12.78 -6.21 -19.83
C THR A 642 13.47 -6.25 -21.19
N TYR A 643 13.85 -5.09 -21.71
CA TYR A 643 14.46 -4.96 -23.03
C TYR A 643 15.76 -5.76 -23.14
N GLY A 644 15.90 -6.53 -24.22
CA GLY A 644 17.06 -7.39 -24.44
C GLY A 644 17.16 -8.61 -23.52
N VAL A 645 16.16 -8.86 -22.67
CA VAL A 645 16.18 -9.97 -21.71
C VAL A 645 15.11 -10.99 -22.06
N LYS A 646 15.52 -12.24 -22.18
CA LYS A 646 14.63 -13.38 -22.42
C LYS A 646 14.27 -14.07 -21.09
N THR A 647 13.13 -13.70 -20.52
CA THR A 647 12.62 -14.31 -19.27
C THR A 647 11.10 -14.45 -19.33
N ASN A 648 10.54 -15.57 -18.87
CA ASN A 648 9.09 -15.80 -18.82
C ASN A 648 8.42 -14.94 -17.73
N TRP A 649 8.30 -13.63 -17.96
CA TRP A 649 7.69 -12.68 -17.04
C TRP A 649 6.18 -12.57 -17.23
N GLY A 650 5.69 -12.85 -18.44
CA GLY A 650 4.30 -12.66 -18.85
C GLY A 650 3.68 -13.93 -19.43
N LYS A 651 4.18 -15.11 -19.06
CA LYS A 651 3.67 -16.37 -19.62
C LYS A 651 2.45 -16.87 -18.86
N ASP A 652 1.38 -17.17 -19.59
CA ASP A 652 0.13 -17.74 -19.10
C ASP A 652 -0.53 -16.88 -18.00
N VAL A 653 -0.53 -15.55 -18.16
CA VAL A 653 -1.01 -14.58 -17.17
C VAL A 653 -1.85 -13.47 -17.78
N THR A 654 -2.74 -12.92 -16.96
CA THR A 654 -3.30 -11.59 -17.14
C THR A 654 -2.65 -10.65 -16.16
N LEU A 655 -2.16 -9.53 -16.66
CA LEU A 655 -1.54 -8.48 -15.88
C LEU A 655 -2.35 -7.20 -16.06
N VAL A 656 -2.85 -6.66 -14.95
CA VAL A 656 -3.60 -5.40 -14.93
C VAL A 656 -2.77 -4.34 -14.22
N ARG A 657 -2.69 -3.15 -14.80
CA ARG A 657 -1.99 -2.00 -14.21
C ARG A 657 -2.68 -1.61 -12.90
N LYS A 658 -1.88 -1.36 -11.84
CA LYS A 658 -2.39 -0.88 -10.54
C LYS A 658 -3.14 0.45 -10.77
N SER A 659 -4.24 0.66 -10.06
CA SER A 659 -5.07 1.87 -10.17
C SER A 659 -4.32 3.16 -9.81
N SER A 660 -3.24 3.05 -9.02
CA SER A 660 -2.34 4.15 -8.67
C SER A 660 -1.44 4.62 -9.82
N VAL A 661 -1.30 3.85 -10.90
CA VAL A 661 -0.52 4.27 -12.08
C VAL A 661 -1.38 5.13 -12.98
N THR A 662 -0.99 6.40 -13.14
CA THR A 662 -1.74 7.41 -13.88
C THR A 662 -1.08 7.85 -15.20
N ALA A 663 0.10 7.33 -15.53
CA ALA A 663 0.81 7.60 -16.79
C ALA A 663 1.72 6.44 -17.21
N GLY A 664 2.09 6.40 -18.49
CA GLY A 664 3.00 5.40 -19.07
C GLY A 664 4.45 5.56 -18.58
N ASN A 665 5.16 4.43 -18.51
CA ASN A 665 6.54 4.38 -18.05
C ASN A 665 7.50 4.10 -19.23
N PRO A 666 8.30 5.09 -19.66
CA PRO A 666 9.19 4.93 -20.82
C PRO A 666 10.44 4.07 -20.54
N ASN A 667 10.66 3.59 -19.31
CA ASN A 667 11.85 2.84 -18.94
C ASN A 667 11.83 1.41 -19.52
N ARG A 668 12.87 1.07 -20.28
CA ARG A 668 13.01 -0.21 -20.96
C ARG A 668 13.47 -1.38 -20.07
N ASN A 669 13.99 -1.12 -18.86
CA ASN A 669 14.79 -2.08 -18.10
C ASN A 669 14.22 -2.50 -16.71
N GLN A 670 12.96 -2.21 -16.38
CA GLN A 670 12.34 -2.74 -15.14
C GLN A 670 11.74 -4.16 -15.35
N ARG A 671 11.81 -5.02 -14.32
CA ARG A 671 10.77 -6.04 -14.11
C ARG A 671 9.60 -5.33 -13.43
N LEU A 672 8.43 -5.44 -14.05
CA LEU A 672 7.37 -4.45 -13.98
C LEU A 672 6.73 -4.27 -12.57
N PRO A 673 6.33 -3.04 -12.20
CA PRO A 673 5.57 -2.71 -10.99
C PRO A 673 4.12 -3.18 -11.06
#